data_AF-A0A2Z6NLU2-F1
#
_entry.id   AF-A0A2Z6NLU2-F1
#
_cell.length_a   1.000
_cell.length_b   1.000
_cell.length_c   1.000
_cell.angle_alpha   90.00
_cell.angle_beta   90.00
_cell.angle_gamma   90.00
#
_symmetry.space_group_name_H-M   'P 1'
#
loop_
_entity.id
_entity.type
_entity.pdbx_description
1 polymer ?
#
loop_
_entity_poly.entity_id
_entity_poly.type
_entity_poly.pdbx_seq_one_letter_code
_entity_poly.pdbx_strand_id
1 'polypeptide(L)'
;MGLTEDLYKQYQSLFAQYDYVIGKVVSHKRNKKTSVSSADSEEFFSSEEVDGSNRRRSSEKEQKHVSDTLKQEPDRGDNLNQNIEATESEIPLTSLMEEVKSLSNDKMDLELQIESQANEDKQLSIKNTELHNHVMELESLLKEKQSVISDLEVKLDNSEEQAKSNIVKLMAQVNDLALETKSLRTQKDEMEEKIKCDKNEASTEREDLMEKLNIMQQKLDSQGNLNNELETLKASLAETKSTEQTMMEEKKDLVARLNDMELELEIQRNQTNKLEEQLRDKSYEIKQLMNENKSLQDRNDELKAAMTERREEISSFLRENNSDENGTSMEIMALKAEVNEMRLDLDNLNEQKTKLEIQNERNQKEYAESLAKMENLNTKLTTQIEDQEKTIKDQLSTIARINAEQKETILTSHKFRLNQRMAERKMEELAEKVKRKMEDNIRLLHQRIHVAEQLNNENKNSCKLTKMRYEQENKILGEKVAFYENELEKLKGDATDSEVTHSPVIDLKGFEFESALNGLDAAVAKVEEHRECVVNNVSKMLYEVQFAKDWIKTMNVEMKQLKDNVDYLTTLLNQKEEQELLLRDKVWNLEATVSKEGGEKLNLTNAVNQLEKKVGKLEKNLKEKDEDLDSLGEKKREAIRQLCLVVEFHRDRCNYLMKLVTNMKVNKKKK
;
A
#
# COMPACT_ATOMS: atom_id res chain seq x y z
N MET A 1 13.83 -30.21 26.09
CA MET A 1 14.99 -31.12 25.97
C MET A 1 16.25 -30.28 26.07
N GLY A 2 17.09 -30.09 25.04
CA GLY A 2 18.40 -29.42 25.15
C GLY A 2 18.50 -28.19 26.09
N LEU A 3 17.68 -27.16 25.89
CA LEU A 3 17.68 -25.95 26.73
C LEU A 3 17.38 -26.21 28.22
N THR A 4 16.54 -27.20 28.54
CA THR A 4 16.27 -27.61 29.92
C THR A 4 17.37 -28.51 30.49
N GLU A 5 18.03 -29.33 29.67
CA GLU A 5 19.22 -30.09 30.06
C GLU A 5 20.38 -29.14 30.46
N ASP A 6 20.66 -28.11 29.66
CA ASP A 6 21.80 -27.22 29.92
C ASP A 6 21.56 -26.26 31.09
N LEU A 7 20.33 -25.77 31.29
CA LEU A 7 19.96 -25.04 32.52
C LEU A 7 20.15 -25.92 33.78
N TYR A 8 19.81 -27.21 33.69
CA TYR A 8 20.01 -28.15 34.80
C TYR A 8 21.50 -28.43 35.08
N LYS A 9 22.34 -28.56 34.04
CA LYS A 9 23.81 -28.68 34.19
C LYS A 9 24.42 -27.41 34.79
N GLN A 10 24.00 -26.23 34.35
CA GLN A 10 24.48 -24.96 34.91
C GLN A 10 24.09 -24.82 36.38
N TYR A 11 22.87 -25.22 36.74
CA TYR A 11 22.41 -25.26 38.13
C TYR A 11 23.23 -26.23 39.00
N GLN A 12 23.52 -27.44 38.52
CA GLN A 12 24.39 -28.40 39.22
C GLN A 12 25.83 -27.88 39.39
N SER A 13 26.40 -27.23 38.36
CA SER A 13 27.74 -26.63 38.41
C SER A 13 27.83 -25.53 39.48
N LEU A 14 26.80 -24.68 39.57
CA LEU A 14 26.72 -23.63 40.59
C LEU A 14 26.63 -24.20 42.01
N PHE A 15 25.88 -25.30 42.20
CA PHE A 15 25.77 -25.96 43.51
C PHE A 15 27.12 -26.58 43.95
N ALA A 16 27.84 -27.21 43.03
CA ALA A 16 29.18 -27.77 43.30
C ALA A 16 30.21 -26.70 43.69
N GLN A 17 30.10 -25.47 43.15
CA GLN A 17 30.91 -24.34 43.59
C GLN A 17 30.53 -23.85 45.00
N TYR A 18 29.24 -23.90 45.37
CA TYR A 18 28.77 -23.50 46.68
C TYR A 18 29.29 -24.41 47.80
N ASP A 19 29.27 -25.74 47.58
CA ASP A 19 29.82 -26.72 48.54
C ASP A 19 31.35 -26.54 48.72
N TYR A 20 32.08 -26.18 47.67
CA TYR A 20 33.52 -25.89 47.74
C TYR A 20 33.83 -24.62 48.57
N VAL A 21 32.93 -23.64 48.61
CA VAL A 21 33.05 -22.45 49.47
C VAL A 21 32.76 -22.80 50.93
N ILE A 22 31.70 -23.56 51.22
CA ILE A 22 31.35 -23.96 52.59
C ILE A 22 32.41 -24.89 53.20
N GLY A 23 33.01 -25.77 52.40
CA GLY A 23 34.04 -26.72 52.84
C GLY A 23 35.30 -26.10 53.47
N LYS A 24 35.58 -24.81 53.27
CA LYS A 24 36.79 -24.14 53.80
C LYS A 24 36.61 -23.44 55.15
N VAL A 25 35.40 -23.31 55.69
CA VAL A 25 35.14 -22.46 56.88
C VAL A 25 35.15 -23.25 58.21
N VAL A 26 35.15 -24.60 58.17
CA VAL A 26 34.95 -25.45 59.37
C VAL A 26 36.24 -26.14 59.88
N SER A 27 37.34 -25.39 59.99
CA SER A 27 38.42 -25.67 60.96
C SER A 27 39.19 -24.36 61.24
N HIS A 28 39.31 -23.84 62.46
CA HIS A 28 39.71 -24.54 63.68
C HIS A 28 38.99 -24.10 64.97
N LYS A 29 38.87 -25.05 65.90
CA LYS A 29 38.68 -24.85 67.36
C LYS A 29 40.01 -24.29 67.97
N ARG A 30 40.09 -23.61 69.12
CA ARG A 30 39.22 -23.52 70.32
C ARG A 30 39.72 -22.45 71.32
N ASN A 31 38.90 -22.17 72.35
CA ASN A 31 39.23 -21.71 73.73
C ASN A 31 39.50 -20.22 74.05
N LYS A 32 38.70 -19.69 75.01
CA LYS A 32 39.03 -18.84 76.20
C LYS A 32 39.77 -17.48 76.01
N LYS A 33 39.53 -16.43 76.82
CA LYS A 33 38.42 -16.00 77.74
C LYS A 33 38.76 -14.57 78.24
N THR A 34 37.78 -13.74 78.63
CA THR A 34 37.84 -12.61 79.62
C THR A 34 39.15 -11.77 79.74
N SER A 35 39.26 -10.48 79.37
CA SER A 35 38.51 -9.24 79.74
C SER A 35 39.05 -8.44 80.95
N VAL A 36 39.36 -7.14 80.71
CA VAL A 36 39.30 -5.98 81.64
C VAL A 36 40.41 -5.75 82.71
N SER A 37 41.08 -4.59 82.58
CA SER A 37 41.54 -3.57 83.58
C SER A 37 41.77 -3.91 85.06
N SER A 38 42.87 -3.40 85.66
CA SER A 38 42.89 -2.42 86.80
C SER A 38 44.32 -2.26 87.39
N ALA A 39 44.54 -1.21 88.20
CA ALA A 39 45.84 -0.78 88.76
C ALA A 39 46.04 -1.08 90.28
N ASP A 40 47.24 -0.72 90.78
CA ASP A 40 47.52 0.02 92.04
C ASP A 40 48.30 -0.63 93.23
N SER A 41 49.11 0.22 93.90
CA SER A 41 49.50 0.30 95.34
C SER A 41 50.58 -0.60 96.04
N GLU A 42 51.71 0.06 96.40
CA GLU A 42 52.29 0.31 97.77
C GLU A 42 52.93 -0.76 98.74
N GLU A 43 53.87 -0.23 99.56
CA GLU A 43 54.09 -0.41 101.03
C GLU A 43 55.22 -1.28 101.74
N PHE A 44 55.70 -0.75 102.90
CA PHE A 44 56.36 -1.32 104.13
C PHE A 44 57.93 -1.47 104.40
N PHE A 45 58.46 -0.66 105.37
CA PHE A 45 59.40 -0.91 106.55
C PHE A 45 60.75 -1.72 106.43
N SER A 46 61.77 -1.78 107.34
CA SER A 46 62.35 -1.03 108.53
C SER A 46 63.62 -1.83 109.05
N SER A 47 64.45 -1.63 110.13
CA SER A 47 64.50 -0.84 111.41
C SER A 47 65.95 -0.42 111.89
N GLU A 48 66.43 -0.79 113.12
CA GLU A 48 67.31 0.03 114.02
C GLU A 48 68.11 -0.79 115.11
N GLU A 49 69.00 -0.14 115.91
CA GLU A 49 69.42 -0.36 117.35
C GLU A 49 70.91 -0.69 117.76
N VAL A 50 71.26 -0.63 119.09
CA VAL A 50 72.58 -0.19 119.69
C VAL A 50 72.97 -0.87 121.06
N ASP A 51 74.26 -0.84 121.50
CA ASP A 51 74.79 -0.55 122.90
C ASP A 51 75.93 -1.45 123.54
N GLY A 52 76.76 -0.84 124.43
CA GLY A 52 77.47 -1.46 125.59
C GLY A 52 79.03 -1.58 125.59
N SER A 53 79.81 -1.56 126.71
CA SER A 53 79.62 -1.02 128.09
C SER A 53 80.88 -1.09 129.04
N ASN A 54 81.17 -0.04 129.86
CA ASN A 54 81.93 -0.01 131.16
C ASN A 54 83.47 -0.37 131.24
N ARG A 55 84.32 -0.13 132.29
CA ARG A 55 84.27 0.24 133.76
C ARG A 55 85.67 0.83 134.23
N ARG A 56 85.85 2.00 134.91
CA ARG A 56 85.91 2.40 136.38
C ARG A 56 87.22 2.30 137.25
N ARG A 57 87.68 3.47 137.79
CA ARG A 57 88.12 3.87 139.20
C ARG A 57 89.28 3.13 139.96
N SER A 58 89.91 3.61 141.07
CA SER A 58 90.25 4.94 141.70
C SER A 58 91.08 4.78 143.04
N SER A 59 91.69 5.88 143.53
CA SER A 59 91.89 6.34 144.96
C SER A 59 92.85 5.68 146.01
N GLU A 60 93.65 6.56 146.67
CA GLU A 60 93.96 6.71 148.13
C GLU A 60 94.97 5.83 148.96
N LYS A 61 96.10 6.48 149.34
CA LYS A 61 96.67 6.77 150.70
C LYS A 61 97.03 5.72 151.80
N GLU A 62 98.09 6.10 152.56
CA GLU A 62 98.44 5.76 153.98
C GLU A 62 99.01 4.34 154.28
N GLN A 63 99.78 4.03 155.37
CA GLN A 63 100.08 4.73 156.65
C GLN A 63 101.39 4.23 157.38
N LYS A 64 101.72 4.85 158.54
CA LYS A 64 102.75 4.54 159.61
C LYS A 64 104.18 5.09 159.42
N HIS A 65 104.76 5.97 160.27
CA HIS A 65 105.01 6.06 161.76
C HIS A 65 106.38 5.44 162.18
N VAL A 66 107.39 6.17 162.72
CA VAL A 66 107.57 6.81 164.08
C VAL A 66 107.94 5.75 165.15
N SER A 67 108.85 5.88 166.14
CA SER A 67 109.49 7.01 166.90
C SER A 67 110.96 6.67 167.36
N ASP A 68 111.75 7.37 168.21
CA ASP A 68 111.70 8.69 168.91
C ASP A 68 113.09 9.24 169.37
N THR A 69 113.29 10.56 169.27
CA THR A 69 113.69 11.56 170.31
C THR A 69 114.72 11.30 171.45
N LEU A 70 115.83 12.08 171.43
CA LEU A 70 116.68 12.68 172.52
C LEU A 70 117.29 11.87 173.69
N LYS A 71 118.55 12.23 174.06
CA LYS A 71 119.08 12.70 175.40
C LYS A 71 120.64 12.61 175.45
N GLN A 72 121.43 13.14 176.40
CA GLN A 72 121.39 14.33 177.28
C GLN A 72 122.71 14.34 178.12
N GLU A 73 123.33 15.50 178.37
CA GLU A 73 124.51 15.71 179.29
C GLU A 73 124.11 15.58 180.78
N PRO A 74 125.02 15.36 181.79
CA PRO A 74 126.05 16.36 182.19
C PRO A 74 127.33 15.83 182.93
N ASP A 75 127.98 16.73 183.71
CA ASP A 75 129.33 16.73 184.32
C ASP A 75 129.43 16.28 185.82
N ARG A 76 130.68 16.08 186.34
CA ARG A 76 131.15 15.94 187.76
C ARG A 76 130.72 14.71 188.58
N GLY A 77 131.50 14.17 189.54
CA GLY A 77 132.75 14.60 190.18
C GLY A 77 132.82 14.10 191.65
N ASP A 78 134.03 13.84 192.14
CA ASP A 78 134.51 13.83 193.55
C ASP A 78 133.99 12.85 194.66
N ASN A 79 134.92 11.97 195.09
CA ASN A 79 135.45 11.80 196.47
C ASN A 79 134.95 10.77 197.54
N LEU A 80 135.97 10.34 198.34
CA LEU A 80 136.03 9.97 199.78
C LEU A 80 135.64 8.57 200.34
N ASN A 81 136.69 7.86 200.79
CA ASN A 81 136.94 7.12 202.06
C ASN A 81 135.84 6.37 202.85
N GLN A 82 136.22 5.19 203.39
CA GLN A 82 136.15 4.91 204.84
C GLN A 82 137.14 3.82 205.33
N ASN A 83 137.20 3.60 206.65
CA ASN A 83 138.27 2.90 207.39
C ASN A 83 137.99 1.42 207.72
N ILE A 84 139.01 0.74 208.26
CA ILE A 84 138.86 -0.20 209.39
C ILE A 84 139.80 0.27 210.53
N GLU A 85 139.34 0.19 211.78
CA GLU A 85 140.07 0.55 213.02
C GLU A 85 140.92 -0.63 213.56
N ALA A 86 142.01 -0.41 214.32
CA ALA A 86 142.11 -0.40 215.80
C ALA A 86 141.50 -1.66 216.51
N THR A 87 141.97 -2.14 217.66
CA THR A 87 142.88 -1.61 218.70
C THR A 87 144.03 -2.62 218.99
N GLU A 88 144.90 -2.57 220.02
CA GLU A 88 145.07 -1.68 221.17
C GLU A 88 146.53 -1.68 221.68
N SER A 89 146.72 -1.11 222.88
CA SER A 89 147.87 -1.23 223.77
C SER A 89 148.16 -2.69 224.21
N GLU A 90 149.21 -3.04 224.97
CA GLU A 90 150.13 -2.24 225.78
C GLU A 90 151.45 -3.02 226.07
N ILE A 91 152.37 -2.40 226.82
CA ILE A 91 153.56 -3.02 227.45
C ILE A 91 154.64 -3.54 226.43
N PRO A 92 155.86 -3.94 226.85
CA PRO A 92 156.98 -3.00 226.75
C PRO A 92 158.14 -3.42 225.82
N LEU A 93 158.66 -2.45 225.06
CA LEU A 93 160.04 -2.35 224.54
C LEU A 93 160.63 -3.48 223.65
N THR A 94 159.99 -4.65 223.47
CA THR A 94 160.61 -5.82 222.79
C THR A 94 159.86 -6.40 221.59
N SER A 95 158.63 -5.96 221.29
CA SER A 95 157.78 -6.61 220.26
C SER A 95 158.06 -6.22 218.80
N LEU A 96 158.70 -5.07 218.56
CA LEU A 96 158.77 -4.36 217.26
C LEU A 96 159.45 -5.13 216.09
N MET A 97 159.98 -6.34 216.33
CA MET A 97 160.80 -7.07 215.37
C MET A 97 160.02 -8.13 214.55
N GLU A 98 158.79 -8.47 214.93
CA GLU A 98 157.99 -9.49 214.21
C GLU A 98 157.08 -8.91 213.11
N GLU A 99 156.57 -7.69 213.27
CA GLU A 99 155.64 -7.04 212.33
C GLU A 99 156.19 -6.94 210.89
N VAL A 100 157.49 -6.62 210.77
CA VAL A 100 158.22 -6.53 209.49
C VAL A 100 158.22 -7.86 208.71
N LYS A 101 158.03 -9.00 209.40
CA LYS A 101 157.96 -10.32 208.76
C LYS A 101 156.60 -10.61 208.10
N SER A 102 155.51 -10.00 208.58
CA SER A 102 154.17 -10.22 208.02
C SER A 102 154.04 -9.61 206.63
N LEU A 103 154.40 -8.32 206.51
CA LEU A 103 154.31 -7.52 205.28
C LEU A 103 155.14 -8.06 204.10
N SER A 104 156.04 -9.03 204.34
CA SER A 104 156.81 -9.70 203.29
C SER A 104 156.02 -10.82 202.59
N ASN A 105 154.95 -11.36 203.19
CA ASN A 105 154.16 -12.42 202.58
C ASN A 105 153.06 -11.85 201.67
N ASP A 106 152.32 -10.85 202.15
CA ASP A 106 151.19 -10.23 201.44
C ASP A 106 151.60 -9.63 200.08
N LYS A 107 152.88 -9.22 199.94
CA LYS A 107 153.45 -8.77 198.67
C LYS A 107 153.49 -9.89 197.60
N MET A 108 153.75 -11.14 197.99
CA MET A 108 154.02 -12.22 197.04
C MET A 108 152.74 -12.73 196.36
N ASP A 109 151.61 -12.78 197.08
CA ASP A 109 150.33 -13.22 196.51
C ASP A 109 149.80 -12.21 195.47
N LEU A 110 150.03 -10.91 195.67
CA LEU A 110 149.69 -9.87 194.68
C LEU A 110 150.53 -9.98 193.38
N GLU A 111 151.81 -10.34 193.48
CA GLU A 111 152.65 -10.58 192.30
C GLU A 111 152.14 -11.78 191.46
N LEU A 112 151.67 -12.85 192.12
CA LEU A 112 151.06 -14.00 191.44
C LEU A 112 149.70 -13.68 190.79
N GLN A 113 148.90 -12.78 191.38
CA GLN A 113 147.60 -12.41 190.81
C GLN A 113 147.74 -11.56 189.52
N ILE A 114 148.74 -10.68 189.46
CA ILE A 114 149.05 -9.87 188.25
C ILE A 114 149.46 -10.79 187.08
N GLU A 115 150.23 -11.85 187.34
CA GLU A 115 150.64 -12.80 186.31
C GLU A 115 149.48 -13.67 185.78
N SER A 116 148.42 -13.89 186.58
CA SER A 116 147.17 -14.49 186.08
C SER A 116 146.52 -13.59 185.03
N GLN A 117 146.31 -12.31 185.36
CA GLN A 117 145.62 -11.35 184.50
C GLN A 117 146.38 -11.07 183.19
N ALA A 118 147.70 -10.96 183.25
CA ALA A 118 148.57 -10.74 182.08
C ALA A 118 148.58 -11.89 181.05
N ASN A 119 147.97 -13.05 181.37
CA ASN A 119 147.83 -14.17 180.44
C ASN A 119 146.42 -14.27 179.82
N GLU A 120 145.41 -13.63 180.41
CA GLU A 120 144.04 -13.59 179.87
C GLU A 120 143.93 -12.60 178.67
N ASP A 121 144.60 -11.44 178.76
CA ASP A 121 144.71 -10.48 177.65
C ASP A 121 145.36 -11.09 176.38
N LYS A 122 146.32 -12.01 176.56
CA LYS A 122 146.99 -12.71 175.45
C LYS A 122 146.02 -13.62 174.68
N GLN A 123 145.08 -14.27 175.38
CA GLN A 123 144.01 -15.07 174.75
C GLN A 123 143.08 -14.19 173.91
N LEU A 124 142.67 -13.05 174.44
CA LEU A 124 141.79 -12.10 173.73
C LEU A 124 142.45 -11.52 172.48
N SER A 125 143.74 -11.21 172.54
CA SER A 125 144.52 -10.69 171.40
C SER A 125 144.49 -11.63 170.18
N ILE A 126 144.75 -12.93 170.39
CA ILE A 126 144.76 -13.93 169.31
C ILE A 126 143.40 -14.00 168.62
N LYS A 127 142.34 -14.13 169.42
CA LYS A 127 140.95 -14.32 168.95
C LYS A 127 140.43 -13.17 168.08
N ASN A 128 140.93 -11.96 168.32
CA ASN A 128 140.58 -10.78 167.53
C ASN A 128 141.20 -10.82 166.11
N THR A 129 142.37 -11.47 165.95
CA THR A 129 143.02 -11.59 164.62
C THR A 129 142.35 -12.61 163.71
N GLU A 130 141.78 -13.69 164.27
CA GLU A 130 140.99 -14.67 163.48
C GLU A 130 139.72 -14.03 162.89
N LEU A 131 138.98 -13.25 163.69
CA LEU A 131 137.78 -12.54 163.23
C LEU A 131 138.08 -11.54 162.10
N HIS A 132 139.20 -10.82 162.18
CA HIS A 132 139.58 -9.85 161.16
C HIS A 132 139.83 -10.50 159.79
N ASN A 133 140.46 -11.68 159.77
CA ASN A 133 140.70 -12.43 158.53
C ASN A 133 139.39 -12.88 157.85
N HIS A 134 138.39 -13.33 158.62
CA HIS A 134 137.09 -13.74 158.08
C HIS A 134 136.28 -12.58 157.48
N VAL A 135 136.38 -11.37 158.04
CA VAL A 135 135.74 -10.18 157.45
C VAL A 135 136.34 -9.88 156.07
N MET A 136 137.66 -9.95 155.95
CA MET A 136 138.39 -9.63 154.71
C MET A 136 138.06 -10.60 153.55
N GLU A 137 137.77 -11.86 153.87
CA GLU A 137 137.34 -12.88 152.89
C GLU A 137 135.93 -12.60 152.33
N LEU A 138 135.00 -12.17 153.17
CA LEU A 138 133.64 -11.78 152.76
C LEU A 138 133.62 -10.51 151.88
N GLU A 139 134.48 -9.52 152.16
CA GLU A 139 134.61 -8.32 151.32
C GLU A 139 135.09 -8.63 149.90
N SER A 140 135.95 -9.65 149.74
CA SER A 140 136.39 -10.14 148.42
C SER A 140 135.21 -10.74 147.64
N LEU A 141 134.45 -11.61 148.30
CA LEU A 141 133.30 -12.31 147.72
C LEU A 141 132.19 -11.32 147.31
N LEU A 142 131.96 -10.25 148.07
CA LEU A 142 130.99 -9.20 147.74
C LEU A 142 131.36 -8.46 146.44
N LYS A 143 132.64 -8.13 146.23
CA LYS A 143 133.13 -7.44 145.02
C LYS A 143 132.97 -8.30 143.76
N GLU A 144 133.17 -9.62 143.87
CA GLU A 144 132.91 -10.56 142.78
C GLU A 144 131.42 -10.60 142.40
N LYS A 145 130.51 -10.61 143.38
CA LYS A 145 129.06 -10.58 143.07
C LYS A 145 128.61 -9.24 142.49
N GLN A 146 129.22 -8.13 142.90
CA GLN A 146 128.90 -6.81 142.35
C GLN A 146 129.21 -6.70 140.86
N SER A 147 130.34 -7.25 140.38
CA SER A 147 130.69 -7.18 138.95
C SER A 147 129.76 -8.01 138.06
N VAL A 148 129.33 -9.19 138.52
CA VAL A 148 128.40 -10.07 137.80
C VAL A 148 127.02 -9.41 137.62
N ILE A 149 126.58 -8.55 138.54
CA ILE A 149 125.30 -7.83 138.44
C ILE A 149 125.34 -6.81 137.30
N SER A 150 126.36 -5.95 137.25
CA SER A 150 126.48 -4.94 136.18
C SER A 150 126.67 -5.55 134.80
N ASP A 151 127.28 -6.74 134.72
CA ASP A 151 127.43 -7.51 133.48
C ASP A 151 126.09 -8.09 132.96
N LEU A 152 125.05 -8.14 133.79
CA LEU A 152 123.68 -8.53 133.42
C LEU A 152 122.81 -7.33 133.07
N GLU A 153 122.94 -6.21 133.78
CA GLU A 153 122.22 -4.96 133.50
C GLU A 153 122.48 -4.50 132.05
N VAL A 154 123.75 -4.44 131.63
CA VAL A 154 124.15 -4.07 130.25
C VAL A 154 123.58 -5.02 129.19
N LYS A 155 123.35 -6.30 129.52
CA LYS A 155 122.74 -7.27 128.57
C LYS A 155 121.23 -7.08 128.46
N LEU A 156 120.56 -6.67 129.54
CA LEU A 156 119.13 -6.37 129.54
C LEU A 156 118.84 -5.12 128.69
N ASP A 157 119.55 -4.03 128.92
CA ASP A 157 119.39 -2.76 128.17
C ASP A 157 119.52 -2.95 126.65
N ASN A 158 120.56 -3.67 126.21
CA ASN A 158 120.78 -3.98 124.79
C ASN A 158 119.63 -4.80 124.17
N SER A 159 119.00 -5.68 124.94
CA SER A 159 117.84 -6.45 124.48
C SER A 159 116.57 -5.61 124.37
N GLU A 160 116.39 -4.63 125.26
CA GLU A 160 115.25 -3.71 125.24
C GLU A 160 115.37 -2.70 124.07
N GLU A 161 116.57 -2.15 123.83
CA GLU A 161 116.90 -1.35 122.64
C GLU A 161 116.58 -2.10 121.34
N GLN A 162 117.00 -3.38 121.24
CA GLN A 162 116.72 -4.20 120.07
C GLN A 162 115.22 -4.46 119.88
N ALA A 163 114.47 -4.69 120.96
CA ALA A 163 113.03 -4.85 120.91
C ALA A 163 112.31 -3.58 120.44
N LYS A 164 112.68 -2.40 120.99
CA LYS A 164 112.18 -1.08 120.57
C LYS A 164 112.43 -0.84 119.08
N SER A 165 113.65 -1.11 118.59
CA SER A 165 114.02 -0.96 117.18
C SER A 165 113.15 -1.81 116.24
N ASN A 166 112.84 -3.05 116.63
CA ASN A 166 111.99 -3.94 115.85
C ASN A 166 110.51 -3.49 115.84
N ILE A 167 109.99 -3.00 116.96
CA ILE A 167 108.63 -2.46 117.05
C ILE A 167 108.46 -1.25 116.12
N VAL A 168 109.43 -0.33 116.08
CA VAL A 168 109.39 0.84 115.19
C VAL A 168 109.38 0.42 113.71
N LYS A 169 110.18 -0.58 113.31
CA LYS A 169 110.20 -1.11 111.93
C LYS A 169 108.86 -1.73 111.52
N LEU A 170 108.27 -2.55 112.39
CA LEU A 170 106.96 -3.17 112.13
C LEU A 170 105.84 -2.12 112.06
N MET A 171 105.89 -1.08 112.90
CA MET A 171 104.91 0.01 112.88
C MET A 171 104.98 0.82 111.58
N ALA A 172 106.17 1.03 111.00
CA ALA A 172 106.31 1.63 109.67
C ALA A 172 105.65 0.76 108.58
N GLN A 173 105.99 -0.53 108.53
CA GLN A 173 105.43 -1.46 107.52
C GLN A 173 103.90 -1.57 107.59
N VAL A 174 103.32 -1.56 108.79
CA VAL A 174 101.86 -1.57 108.97
C VAL A 174 101.21 -0.28 108.44
N ASN A 175 101.85 0.88 108.61
CA ASN A 175 101.36 2.14 108.06
C ASN A 175 101.47 2.18 106.53
N ASP A 176 102.57 1.71 105.95
CA ASP A 176 102.76 1.65 104.49
C ASP A 176 101.70 0.74 103.84
N LEU A 177 101.50 -0.47 104.36
CA LEU A 177 100.46 -1.40 103.90
C LEU A 177 99.04 -0.84 104.10
N ALA A 178 98.80 -0.05 105.16
CA ALA A 178 97.52 0.60 105.39
C ALA A 178 97.25 1.76 104.41
N LEU A 179 98.29 2.41 103.86
CA LEU A 179 98.18 3.39 102.79
C LEU A 179 97.96 2.70 101.43
N GLU A 180 98.70 1.64 101.13
CA GLU A 180 98.51 0.83 99.92
C GLU A 180 97.09 0.25 99.84
N THR A 181 96.59 -0.33 100.94
CA THR A 181 95.23 -0.86 101.04
C THR A 181 94.15 0.20 100.80
N LYS A 182 94.38 1.46 101.20
CA LYS A 182 93.48 2.58 100.91
C LYS A 182 93.53 2.96 99.43
N SER A 183 94.73 3.09 98.86
CA SER A 183 94.93 3.43 97.44
C SER A 183 94.26 2.42 96.51
N LEU A 184 94.47 1.11 96.75
CA LEU A 184 93.85 0.03 95.98
C LEU A 184 92.32 0.00 96.11
N ARG A 185 91.78 0.39 97.28
CA ARG A 185 90.32 0.53 97.45
C ARG A 185 89.77 1.70 96.64
N THR A 186 90.40 2.88 96.69
CA THR A 186 90.01 4.02 95.85
C THR A 186 90.05 3.66 94.36
N GLN A 187 91.11 3.02 93.86
CA GLN A 187 91.20 2.58 92.47
C GLN A 187 90.12 1.55 92.09
N LYS A 188 89.79 0.61 92.98
CA LYS A 188 88.70 -0.34 92.77
C LYS A 188 87.37 0.40 92.62
N ASP A 189 87.07 1.31 93.54
CA ASP A 189 85.78 1.99 93.61
C ASP A 189 85.60 2.97 92.42
N GLU A 190 86.68 3.62 91.97
CA GLU A 190 86.74 4.40 90.71
C GLU A 190 86.47 3.53 89.46
N MET A 191 87.09 2.35 89.38
CA MET A 191 86.88 1.41 88.27
C MET A 191 85.46 0.82 88.25
N GLU A 192 84.86 0.60 89.42
CA GLU A 192 83.50 0.04 89.55
C GLU A 192 82.42 1.06 89.12
N GLU A 193 82.56 2.34 89.49
CA GLU A 193 81.71 3.41 88.95
C GLU A 193 81.96 3.62 87.45
N LYS A 194 83.20 3.50 86.94
CA LYS A 194 83.43 3.60 85.50
C LYS A 194 82.71 2.49 84.73
N ILE A 195 82.83 1.22 85.14
CA ILE A 195 82.14 0.09 84.50
C ILE A 195 80.61 0.29 84.52
N LYS A 196 80.08 0.91 85.59
CA LYS A 196 78.66 1.27 85.72
C LYS A 196 78.23 2.40 84.76
N CYS A 197 79.07 3.42 84.55
CA CYS A 197 78.86 4.43 83.52
C CYS A 197 78.90 3.84 82.10
N ASP A 198 79.99 3.14 81.74
CA ASP A 198 80.19 2.51 80.43
C ASP A 198 79.01 1.56 80.08
N LYS A 199 78.51 0.80 81.07
CA LYS A 199 77.33 -0.07 80.94
C LYS A 199 76.03 0.69 80.70
N ASN A 200 75.81 1.81 81.38
CA ASN A 200 74.60 2.60 81.22
C ASN A 200 74.57 3.29 79.84
N GLU A 201 75.72 3.83 79.40
CA GLU A 201 75.89 4.44 78.08
C GLU A 201 75.60 3.43 76.96
N ALA A 202 76.23 2.25 77.01
CA ALA A 202 75.97 1.15 76.06
C ALA A 202 74.51 0.65 76.11
N SER A 203 73.82 0.74 77.25
CA SER A 203 72.39 0.42 77.34
C SER A 203 71.53 1.47 76.64
N THR A 204 71.86 2.75 76.78
CA THR A 204 71.16 3.83 76.05
C THR A 204 71.41 3.75 74.55
N GLU A 205 72.64 3.49 74.09
CA GLU A 205 72.92 3.29 72.66
C GLU A 205 72.11 2.12 72.07
N ARG A 206 71.99 1.02 72.82
CA ARG A 206 71.20 -0.16 72.41
C ARG A 206 69.72 0.16 72.25
N GLU A 207 69.14 0.99 73.12
CA GLU A 207 67.74 1.42 73.03
C GLU A 207 67.55 2.41 71.87
N ASP A 208 68.47 3.35 71.69
CA ASP A 208 68.50 4.30 70.59
C ASP A 208 68.61 3.59 69.22
N LEU A 209 69.37 2.49 69.13
CA LEU A 209 69.46 1.63 67.95
C LEU A 209 68.22 0.76 67.76
N MET A 210 67.60 0.26 68.83
CA MET A 210 66.36 -0.52 68.77
C MET A 210 65.20 0.33 68.26
N GLU A 211 65.08 1.58 68.71
CA GLU A 211 64.06 2.51 68.23
C GLU A 211 64.27 2.89 66.76
N LYS A 212 65.52 3.15 66.35
CA LYS A 212 65.87 3.35 64.92
C LYS A 212 65.51 2.13 64.07
N LEU A 213 65.70 0.91 64.59
CA LEU A 213 65.34 -0.33 63.89
C LEU A 213 63.82 -0.50 63.78
N ASN A 214 63.06 -0.24 64.85
CA ASN A 214 61.58 -0.24 64.82
C ASN A 214 61.05 0.75 63.78
N ILE A 215 61.58 1.97 63.75
CA ILE A 215 61.23 3.01 62.76
C ILE A 215 61.56 2.57 61.32
N MET A 216 62.69 1.87 61.11
CA MET A 216 63.04 1.33 59.79
C MET A 216 62.14 0.17 59.37
N GLN A 217 61.76 -0.73 60.28
CA GLN A 217 60.81 -1.80 60.01
C GLN A 217 59.44 -1.25 59.62
N GLN A 218 58.91 -0.28 60.38
CA GLN A 218 57.64 0.38 60.08
C GLN A 218 57.66 1.10 58.71
N LYS A 219 58.80 1.68 58.32
CA LYS A 219 59.00 2.26 56.98
C LYS A 219 59.03 1.20 55.88
N LEU A 220 59.65 0.05 56.12
CA LEU A 220 59.69 -1.07 55.18
C LEU A 220 58.29 -1.67 54.96
N ASP A 221 57.52 -1.86 56.04
CA ASP A 221 56.16 -2.41 55.97
C ASP A 221 55.18 -1.46 55.26
N SER A 222 55.28 -0.15 55.54
CA SER A 222 54.48 0.86 54.84
C SER A 222 54.89 1.03 53.37
N GLN A 223 56.18 0.91 53.03
CA GLN A 223 56.64 0.85 51.64
C GLN A 223 56.14 -0.42 50.92
N GLY A 224 56.09 -1.56 51.61
CA GLY A 224 55.52 -2.80 51.08
C GLY A 224 54.02 -2.66 50.76
N ASN A 225 53.25 -2.04 51.65
CA ASN A 225 51.83 -1.76 51.43
C ASN A 225 51.62 -0.81 50.23
N LEU A 226 52.36 0.30 50.15
CA LEU A 226 52.32 1.21 49.00
C LEU A 226 52.66 0.52 47.68
N ASN A 227 53.58 -0.44 47.67
CA ASN A 227 53.93 -1.20 46.47
C ASN A 227 52.79 -2.17 46.05
N ASN A 228 52.08 -2.76 47.01
CA ASN A 228 50.90 -3.61 46.75
C ASN A 228 49.72 -2.78 46.22
N GLU A 229 49.51 -1.57 46.76
CA GLU A 229 48.52 -0.60 46.24
C GLU A 229 48.88 -0.15 44.82
N LEU A 230 50.17 0.10 44.54
CA LEU A 230 50.63 0.49 43.20
C LEU A 230 50.39 -0.61 42.16
N GLU A 231 50.72 -1.88 42.47
CA GLU A 231 50.47 -3.00 41.53
C GLU A 231 48.98 -3.31 41.36
N THR A 232 48.13 -3.15 42.38
CA THR A 232 46.67 -3.31 42.24
C THR A 232 46.04 -2.17 41.44
N LEU A 233 46.46 -0.92 41.64
CA LEU A 233 46.08 0.22 40.79
C LEU A 233 46.53 -0.01 39.33
N LYS A 234 47.77 -0.45 39.12
CA LYS A 234 48.34 -0.78 37.81
C LYS A 234 47.61 -1.93 37.10
N ALA A 235 47.15 -2.94 37.83
CA ALA A 235 46.30 -4.01 37.29
C ALA A 235 44.93 -3.46 36.86
N SER A 236 44.26 -2.68 37.72
CA SER A 236 42.98 -2.04 37.37
C SER A 236 43.09 -1.07 36.19
N LEU A 237 44.22 -0.36 36.03
CA LEU A 237 44.49 0.51 34.90
C LEU A 237 44.69 -0.26 33.58
N ALA A 238 45.23 -1.48 33.63
CA ALA A 238 45.30 -2.36 32.47
C ALA A 238 43.91 -2.91 32.08
N GLU A 239 43.07 -3.22 33.06
CA GLU A 239 41.69 -3.68 32.86
C GLU A 239 40.77 -2.58 32.31
N THR A 240 40.82 -1.36 32.86
CA THR A 240 40.07 -0.21 32.33
C THR A 240 40.54 0.16 30.92
N LYS A 241 41.84 0.11 30.63
CA LYS A 241 42.34 0.32 29.27
C LYS A 241 41.89 -0.77 28.29
N SER A 242 41.84 -2.03 28.72
CA SER A 242 41.36 -3.14 27.90
C SER A 242 39.87 -2.98 27.56
N THR A 243 39.04 -2.65 28.56
CA THR A 243 37.60 -2.43 28.39
C THR A 243 37.28 -1.14 27.62
N GLU A 244 38.06 -0.07 27.79
CA GLU A 244 37.97 1.14 26.95
C GLU A 244 38.27 0.79 25.48
N GLN A 245 39.26 -0.06 25.22
CA GLN A 245 39.60 -0.46 23.85
C GLN A 245 38.54 -1.36 23.21
N THR A 246 37.88 -2.26 23.95
CA THR A 246 36.73 -3.02 23.41
C THR A 246 35.53 -2.11 23.13
N MET A 247 35.18 -1.20 24.05
CA MET A 247 34.12 -0.21 23.81
C MET A 247 34.42 0.71 22.61
N MET A 248 35.69 1.01 22.34
CA MET A 248 36.10 1.82 21.20
C MET A 248 35.91 1.08 19.87
N GLU A 249 36.12 -0.25 19.84
CA GLU A 249 35.83 -1.08 18.66
C GLU A 249 34.32 -1.25 18.44
N GLU A 250 33.55 -1.55 19.50
CA GLU A 250 32.08 -1.58 19.45
C GLU A 250 31.49 -0.25 18.95
N LYS A 251 32.09 0.87 19.36
CA LYS A 251 31.71 2.20 18.87
C LYS A 251 31.97 2.40 17.37
N LYS A 252 33.05 1.83 16.81
CA LYS A 252 33.28 1.86 15.34
C LYS A 252 32.20 1.07 14.61
N ASP A 253 31.89 -0.14 15.08
CA ASP A 253 30.88 -1.00 14.46
C ASP A 253 29.48 -0.36 14.50
N LEU A 254 29.14 0.31 15.61
CA LEU A 254 27.90 1.08 15.72
C LEU A 254 27.89 2.31 14.80
N VAL A 255 29.01 3.03 14.66
CA VAL A 255 29.12 4.16 13.71
C VAL A 255 29.02 3.68 12.26
N ALA A 256 29.63 2.55 11.90
CA ALA A 256 29.51 1.96 10.56
C ALA A 256 28.03 1.65 10.24
N ARG A 257 27.33 0.95 11.13
CA ARG A 257 25.90 0.65 10.98
C ARG A 257 25.01 1.90 10.92
N LEU A 258 25.35 2.96 11.66
CA LEU A 258 24.63 4.23 11.58
C LEU A 258 24.80 4.89 10.20
N ASN A 259 26.01 4.89 9.65
CA ASN A 259 26.27 5.40 8.30
C ASN A 259 25.54 4.59 7.22
N ASP A 260 25.53 3.25 7.33
CA ASP A 260 24.81 2.36 6.42
C ASP A 260 23.29 2.64 6.47
N MET A 261 22.72 2.79 7.67
CA MET A 261 21.31 3.16 7.85
C MET A 261 20.99 4.56 7.34
N GLU A 262 21.90 5.54 7.48
CA GLU A 262 21.73 6.88 6.94
C GLU A 262 21.69 6.88 5.40
N LEU A 263 22.53 6.05 4.76
CA LEU A 263 22.49 5.81 3.31
C LEU A 263 21.19 5.13 2.87
N GLU A 264 20.71 4.10 3.58
CA GLU A 264 19.41 3.47 3.28
C GLU A 264 18.24 4.46 3.42
N LEU A 265 18.26 5.30 4.47
CA LEU A 265 17.25 6.34 4.68
C LEU A 265 17.26 7.39 3.57
N GLU A 266 18.43 7.83 3.10
CA GLU A 266 18.52 8.78 1.98
C GLU A 266 18.09 8.15 0.65
N ILE A 267 18.36 6.86 0.43
CA ILE A 267 17.82 6.12 -0.72
C ILE A 267 16.29 6.06 -0.67
N GLN A 268 15.71 5.70 0.48
CA GLN A 268 14.24 5.66 0.64
C GLN A 268 13.60 7.06 0.55
N ARG A 269 14.26 8.10 1.07
CA ARG A 269 13.84 9.51 0.94
C ARG A 269 13.73 9.89 -0.53
N ASN A 270 14.75 9.61 -1.34
CA ASN A 270 14.74 9.94 -2.76
C ASN A 270 13.74 9.11 -3.59
N GLN A 271 13.52 7.84 -3.22
CA GLN A 271 12.43 7.04 -3.80
C GLN A 271 11.05 7.62 -3.46
N THR A 272 10.85 8.05 -2.22
CA THR A 272 9.60 8.67 -1.75
C THR A 272 9.34 9.99 -2.50
N ASN A 273 10.33 10.88 -2.57
CA ASN A 273 10.24 12.15 -3.31
C ASN A 273 9.80 11.93 -4.77
N LYS A 274 10.35 10.90 -5.44
CA LYS A 274 10.04 10.55 -6.82
C LYS A 274 8.63 9.98 -6.99
N LEU A 275 8.15 9.18 -6.04
CA LEU A 275 6.77 8.68 -6.04
C LEU A 275 5.76 9.80 -5.75
N GLU A 276 6.09 10.73 -4.84
CA GLU A 276 5.27 11.92 -4.64
C GLU A 276 5.20 12.81 -5.89
N GLU A 277 6.30 12.97 -6.64
CA GLU A 277 6.33 13.73 -7.88
C GLU A 277 5.41 13.11 -8.95
N GLN A 278 5.50 11.78 -9.13
CA GLN A 278 4.58 11.03 -9.99
C GLN A 278 3.12 11.14 -9.54
N LEU A 279 2.85 11.17 -8.23
CA LEU A 279 1.51 11.41 -7.68
C LEU A 279 1.02 12.85 -7.91
N ARG A 280 1.92 13.86 -7.86
CA ARG A 280 1.59 15.26 -8.20
C ARG A 280 1.23 15.38 -9.68
N ASP A 281 2.02 14.80 -10.57
CA ASP A 281 1.76 14.78 -12.02
C ASP A 281 0.43 14.09 -12.35
N LYS A 282 0.20 12.88 -11.80
CA LYS A 282 -1.07 12.17 -12.01
C LYS A 282 -2.26 12.88 -11.34
N SER A 283 -2.08 13.60 -10.24
CA SER A 283 -3.12 14.46 -9.69
C SER A 283 -3.48 15.63 -10.60
N TYR A 284 -2.50 16.18 -11.34
CA TYR A 284 -2.74 17.22 -12.34
C TYR A 284 -3.48 16.67 -13.56
N GLU A 285 -3.03 15.54 -14.11
CA GLU A 285 -3.68 14.84 -15.22
C GLU A 285 -5.14 14.47 -14.91
N ILE A 286 -5.41 13.93 -13.71
CA ILE A 286 -6.77 13.64 -13.24
C ILE A 286 -7.63 14.91 -13.15
N LYS A 287 -7.08 16.03 -12.66
CA LYS A 287 -7.82 17.31 -12.60
C LYS A 287 -8.14 17.86 -13.99
N GLN A 288 -7.22 17.74 -14.95
CA GLN A 288 -7.48 18.13 -16.33
C GLN A 288 -8.60 17.28 -16.94
N LEU A 289 -8.50 15.95 -16.87
CA LEU A 289 -9.52 15.03 -17.37
C LEU A 289 -10.88 15.22 -16.69
N MET A 290 -10.90 15.55 -15.39
CA MET A 290 -12.14 15.86 -14.66
C MET A 290 -12.81 17.15 -15.16
N ASN A 291 -12.02 18.18 -15.50
CA ASN A 291 -12.53 19.42 -16.09
C ASN A 291 -13.03 19.22 -17.53
N GLU A 292 -12.30 18.46 -18.35
CA GLU A 292 -12.69 18.11 -19.71
C GLU A 292 -13.98 17.28 -19.72
N ASN A 293 -14.07 16.25 -18.87
CA ASN A 293 -15.28 15.44 -18.74
C ASN A 293 -16.48 16.25 -18.21
N LYS A 294 -16.26 17.23 -17.32
CA LYS A 294 -17.31 18.17 -16.89
C LYS A 294 -17.79 19.04 -18.05
N SER A 295 -16.89 19.59 -18.87
CA SER A 295 -17.26 20.36 -20.06
C SER A 295 -18.02 19.52 -21.10
N LEU A 296 -17.62 18.27 -21.31
CA LEU A 296 -18.33 17.32 -22.18
C LEU A 296 -19.71 16.96 -21.62
N GLN A 297 -19.86 16.77 -20.31
CA GLN A 297 -21.14 16.54 -19.65
C GLN A 297 -22.08 17.74 -19.84
N ASP A 298 -21.60 18.95 -19.58
CA ASP A 298 -22.40 20.18 -19.73
C ASP A 298 -22.88 20.37 -21.18
N ARG A 299 -22.02 20.09 -22.17
CA ARG A 299 -22.40 20.12 -23.58
C ARG A 299 -23.34 18.98 -24.00
N ASN A 300 -23.27 17.82 -23.34
CA ASN A 300 -24.20 16.71 -23.55
C ASN A 300 -25.60 17.07 -23.01
N ASP A 301 -25.67 17.75 -21.86
CA ASP A 301 -26.93 18.23 -21.28
C ASP A 301 -27.52 19.43 -22.06
N GLU A 302 -26.68 20.34 -22.60
CA GLU A 302 -27.07 21.35 -23.60
C GLU A 302 -27.68 20.71 -24.86
N LEU A 303 -27.03 19.68 -25.43
CA LEU A 303 -27.54 18.96 -26.60
C LEU A 303 -28.85 18.22 -26.32
N LYS A 304 -29.05 17.68 -25.10
CA LYS A 304 -30.34 17.10 -24.70
C LYS A 304 -31.45 18.15 -24.68
N ALA A 305 -31.18 19.33 -24.12
CA ALA A 305 -32.15 20.43 -24.06
C ALA A 305 -32.60 20.87 -25.46
N ALA A 306 -31.65 21.09 -26.39
CA ALA A 306 -31.95 21.41 -27.78
C ALA A 306 -32.70 20.28 -28.53
N MET A 307 -32.44 19.01 -28.17
CA MET A 307 -33.16 17.86 -28.73
C MET A 307 -34.57 17.68 -28.15
N THR A 308 -34.84 18.14 -26.92
CA THR A 308 -36.21 18.24 -26.39
C THR A 308 -36.97 19.42 -26.99
N GLU A 309 -36.35 20.58 -27.12
CA GLU A 309 -36.91 21.76 -27.79
C GLU A 309 -37.34 21.43 -29.23
N ARG A 310 -36.44 20.86 -30.05
CA ARG A 310 -36.78 20.42 -31.42
C ARG A 310 -37.85 19.33 -31.48
N ARG A 311 -37.99 18.50 -30.43
CA ARG A 311 -39.09 17.52 -30.37
C ARG A 311 -40.43 18.22 -30.14
N GLU A 312 -40.45 19.27 -29.33
CA GLU A 312 -41.64 20.07 -29.06
C GLU A 312 -42.01 20.93 -30.29
N GLU A 313 -41.03 21.50 -31.01
CA GLU A 313 -41.22 22.15 -32.32
C GLU A 313 -41.83 21.19 -33.36
N ILE A 314 -41.27 19.98 -33.52
CA ILE A 314 -41.82 18.98 -34.45
C ILE A 314 -43.24 18.57 -34.01
N SER A 315 -43.51 18.50 -32.70
CA SER A 315 -44.83 18.16 -32.17
C SER A 315 -45.86 19.29 -32.35
N SER A 316 -45.45 20.56 -32.34
CA SER A 316 -46.34 21.69 -32.65
C SER A 316 -46.63 21.76 -34.15
N PHE A 317 -45.62 21.62 -35.00
CA PHE A 317 -45.77 21.60 -36.46
C PHE A 317 -46.62 20.43 -36.95
N LEU A 318 -46.47 19.23 -36.37
CA LEU A 318 -47.35 18.09 -36.65
C LEU A 318 -48.81 18.39 -36.29
N ARG A 319 -49.06 19.05 -35.15
CA ARG A 319 -50.42 19.45 -34.74
C ARG A 319 -51.02 20.50 -35.68
N GLU A 320 -50.23 21.46 -36.12
CA GLU A 320 -50.62 22.51 -37.08
C GLU A 320 -51.00 21.90 -38.44
N ASN A 321 -50.13 21.05 -39.01
CA ASN A 321 -50.43 20.29 -40.23
C ASN A 321 -51.67 19.40 -40.08
N ASN A 322 -51.92 18.81 -38.91
CA ASN A 322 -53.14 18.03 -38.67
C ASN A 322 -54.40 18.92 -38.66
N SER A 323 -54.35 20.14 -38.13
CA SER A 323 -55.49 21.07 -38.27
C SER A 323 -55.73 21.48 -39.73
N ASP A 324 -54.67 21.72 -40.50
CA ASP A 324 -54.76 22.13 -41.90
C ASP A 324 -55.20 20.96 -42.81
N GLU A 325 -54.77 19.73 -42.54
CA GLU A 325 -55.26 18.52 -43.20
C GLU A 325 -56.76 18.30 -42.92
N ASN A 326 -57.22 18.53 -41.68
CA ASN A 326 -58.65 18.48 -41.37
C ASN A 326 -59.45 19.61 -42.07
N GLY A 327 -58.91 20.83 -42.14
CA GLY A 327 -59.53 21.96 -42.84
C GLY A 327 -59.64 21.74 -44.35
N THR A 328 -58.55 21.35 -44.99
CA THR A 328 -58.52 21.02 -46.43
C THR A 328 -59.35 19.77 -46.74
N SER A 329 -59.40 18.78 -45.85
CA SER A 329 -60.29 17.62 -45.97
C SER A 329 -61.78 18.01 -45.91
N MET A 330 -62.17 18.96 -45.06
CA MET A 330 -63.51 19.55 -45.06
C MET A 330 -63.81 20.29 -46.37
N GLU A 331 -62.89 21.09 -46.88
CA GLU A 331 -63.05 21.81 -48.16
C GLU A 331 -63.16 20.86 -49.36
N ILE A 332 -62.33 19.81 -49.40
CA ILE A 332 -62.41 18.72 -50.38
C ILE A 332 -63.76 17.99 -50.28
N MET A 333 -64.28 17.75 -49.08
CA MET A 333 -65.62 17.15 -48.91
C MET A 333 -66.75 18.07 -49.39
N ALA A 334 -66.64 19.38 -49.18
CA ALA A 334 -67.61 20.36 -49.69
C ALA A 334 -67.60 20.42 -51.22
N LEU A 335 -66.43 20.61 -51.83
CA LEU A 335 -66.26 20.62 -53.30
C LEU A 335 -66.69 19.28 -53.93
N LYS A 336 -66.46 18.16 -53.24
CA LYS A 336 -66.94 16.84 -53.70
C LYS A 336 -68.46 16.71 -53.62
N ALA A 337 -69.13 17.36 -52.67
CA ALA A 337 -70.60 17.42 -52.65
C ALA A 337 -71.12 18.25 -53.83
N GLU A 338 -70.57 19.44 -54.05
CA GLU A 338 -70.92 20.35 -55.16
C GLU A 338 -70.72 19.68 -56.54
N VAL A 339 -69.60 18.95 -56.73
CA VAL A 339 -69.35 18.19 -57.97
C VAL A 339 -70.35 17.05 -58.17
N ASN A 340 -70.86 16.42 -57.10
CA ASN A 340 -71.91 15.41 -57.22
C ASN A 340 -73.28 16.03 -57.54
N GLU A 341 -73.58 17.22 -57.01
CA GLU A 341 -74.79 17.98 -57.31
C GLU A 341 -74.81 18.46 -58.77
N MET A 342 -73.73 19.12 -59.22
CA MET A 342 -73.55 19.51 -60.63
C MET A 342 -73.63 18.31 -61.59
N ARG A 343 -73.16 17.12 -61.17
CA ARG A 343 -73.27 15.89 -61.96
C ARG A 343 -74.72 15.38 -62.05
N LEU A 344 -75.47 15.43 -60.95
CA LEU A 344 -76.88 15.06 -60.95
C LEU A 344 -77.71 15.98 -61.86
N ASP A 345 -77.41 17.29 -61.85
CA ASP A 345 -78.02 18.25 -62.76
C ASP A 345 -77.62 18.03 -64.22
N LEU A 346 -76.37 17.65 -64.49
CA LEU A 346 -75.92 17.27 -65.84
C LEU A 346 -76.67 16.03 -66.36
N ASP A 347 -76.81 15.00 -65.53
CA ASP A 347 -77.52 13.76 -65.89
C ASP A 347 -79.03 14.03 -66.13
N ASN A 348 -79.67 14.86 -65.29
CA ASN A 348 -81.04 15.34 -65.45
C ASN A 348 -81.22 16.16 -66.74
N LEU A 349 -80.34 17.12 -67.01
CA LEU A 349 -80.38 17.95 -68.21
C LEU A 349 -80.17 17.12 -69.48
N ASN A 350 -79.34 16.07 -69.42
CA ASN A 350 -79.15 15.12 -70.51
C ASN A 350 -80.37 14.21 -70.72
N GLU A 351 -81.09 13.83 -69.65
CA GLU A 351 -82.38 13.14 -69.77
C GLU A 351 -83.46 14.04 -70.40
N GLN A 352 -83.48 15.34 -70.08
CA GLN A 352 -84.35 16.32 -70.73
C GLN A 352 -83.97 16.54 -72.21
N LYS A 353 -82.68 16.65 -72.52
CA LYS A 353 -82.15 16.76 -73.89
C LYS A 353 -82.58 15.56 -74.75
N THR A 354 -82.37 14.34 -74.26
CA THR A 354 -82.72 13.11 -75.00
C THR A 354 -84.24 12.95 -75.18
N LYS A 355 -85.07 13.36 -74.19
CA LYS A 355 -86.53 13.45 -74.37
C LYS A 355 -86.92 14.42 -75.49
N LEU A 356 -86.28 15.59 -75.56
CA LEU A 356 -86.51 16.59 -76.62
C LEU A 356 -86.01 16.12 -77.99
N GLU A 357 -84.88 15.44 -78.07
CA GLU A 357 -84.37 14.85 -79.32
C GLU A 357 -85.33 13.79 -79.86
N ILE A 358 -85.79 12.85 -79.03
CA ILE A 358 -86.80 11.84 -79.41
C ILE A 358 -88.12 12.50 -79.85
N GLN A 359 -88.54 13.60 -79.21
CA GLN A 359 -89.73 14.34 -79.64
C GLN A 359 -89.51 15.06 -80.99
N ASN A 360 -88.33 15.61 -81.23
CA ASN A 360 -87.99 16.26 -82.50
C ASN A 360 -87.93 15.23 -83.66
N GLU A 361 -87.35 14.04 -83.43
CA GLU A 361 -87.36 12.94 -84.40
C GLU A 361 -88.78 12.50 -84.76
N ARG A 362 -89.69 12.39 -83.77
CA ARG A 362 -91.10 12.10 -84.00
C ARG A 362 -91.77 13.20 -84.83
N ASN A 363 -91.60 14.46 -84.45
CA ASN A 363 -92.15 15.60 -85.18
C ASN A 363 -91.65 15.63 -86.65
N GLN A 364 -90.36 15.37 -86.89
CA GLN A 364 -89.80 15.28 -88.24
C GLN A 364 -90.40 14.12 -89.04
N LYS A 365 -90.58 12.94 -88.41
CA LYS A 365 -91.21 11.79 -89.06
C LYS A 365 -92.67 12.07 -89.40
N GLU A 366 -93.45 12.64 -88.47
CA GLU A 366 -94.85 13.02 -88.70
C GLU A 366 -94.96 14.08 -89.81
N TYR A 367 -94.04 15.05 -89.87
CA TYR A 367 -93.97 16.03 -90.95
C TYR A 367 -93.65 15.38 -92.30
N ALA A 368 -92.69 14.45 -92.35
CA ALA A 368 -92.35 13.70 -93.56
C ALA A 368 -93.51 12.79 -94.04
N GLU A 369 -94.22 12.12 -93.12
CA GLU A 369 -95.41 11.34 -93.45
C GLU A 369 -96.57 12.24 -93.93
N SER A 370 -96.70 13.46 -93.41
CA SER A 370 -97.67 14.46 -93.87
C SER A 370 -97.33 14.97 -95.27
N LEU A 371 -96.05 15.27 -95.52
CA LEU A 371 -95.56 15.67 -96.84
C LEU A 371 -95.78 14.57 -97.88
N ALA A 372 -95.44 13.31 -97.57
CA ALA A 372 -95.68 12.18 -98.46
C ALA A 372 -97.19 11.95 -98.74
N LYS A 373 -98.08 12.22 -97.78
CA LYS A 373 -99.54 12.21 -98.02
C LYS A 373 -99.96 13.34 -98.96
N MET A 374 -99.36 14.53 -98.84
CA MET A 374 -99.60 15.67 -99.73
C MET A 374 -99.06 15.41 -101.15
N GLU A 375 -97.88 14.81 -101.29
CA GLU A 375 -97.33 14.40 -102.59
C GLU A 375 -98.21 13.36 -103.29
N ASN A 376 -98.72 12.36 -102.56
CA ASN A 376 -99.68 11.39 -103.10
C ASN A 376 -101.04 12.00 -103.49
N LEU A 377 -101.47 13.08 -102.82
CA LEU A 377 -102.64 13.84 -103.25
C LEU A 377 -102.34 14.67 -104.51
N ASN A 378 -101.15 15.28 -104.58
CA ASN A 378 -100.72 16.07 -105.74
C ASN A 378 -100.58 15.18 -106.99
N THR A 379 -99.91 14.03 -106.92
CA THR A 379 -99.81 13.10 -108.07
C THR A 379 -101.17 12.59 -108.50
N LYS A 380 -102.08 12.32 -107.56
CA LYS A 380 -103.47 11.95 -107.88
C LYS A 380 -104.21 13.08 -108.59
N LEU A 381 -104.06 14.33 -108.15
CA LEU A 381 -104.63 15.49 -108.84
C LEU A 381 -104.01 15.70 -110.23
N THR A 382 -102.69 15.51 -110.40
CA THR A 382 -102.01 15.55 -111.71
C THR A 382 -102.60 14.51 -112.66
N THR A 383 -102.75 13.25 -112.23
CA THR A 383 -103.36 12.20 -113.09
C THR A 383 -104.83 12.51 -113.43
N GLN A 384 -105.60 13.14 -112.53
CA GLN A 384 -106.95 13.60 -112.85
C GLN A 384 -106.97 14.76 -113.84
N ILE A 385 -105.96 15.64 -113.83
CA ILE A 385 -105.80 16.71 -114.82
C ILE A 385 -105.44 16.10 -116.18
N GLU A 386 -104.50 15.14 -116.25
CA GLU A 386 -104.13 14.45 -117.49
C GLU A 386 -105.31 13.71 -118.14
N ASP A 387 -106.14 13.02 -117.35
CA ASP A 387 -107.37 12.37 -117.86
C ASP A 387 -108.43 13.40 -118.31
N GLN A 388 -108.52 14.57 -117.68
CA GLN A 388 -109.38 15.66 -118.14
C GLN A 388 -108.86 16.29 -119.44
N GLU A 389 -107.56 16.57 -119.56
CA GLU A 389 -106.95 17.07 -120.80
C GLU A 389 -107.14 16.09 -121.97
N LYS A 390 -106.97 14.79 -121.72
CA LYS A 390 -107.27 13.72 -122.67
C LYS A 390 -108.75 13.72 -123.08
N THR A 391 -109.66 13.84 -122.12
CA THR A 391 -111.11 13.93 -122.39
C THR A 391 -111.46 15.17 -123.23
N ILE A 392 -110.83 16.32 -122.96
CA ILE A 392 -110.99 17.56 -123.74
C ILE A 392 -110.44 17.37 -125.17
N LYS A 393 -109.29 16.71 -125.32
CA LYS A 393 -108.69 16.38 -126.63
C LYS A 393 -109.60 15.49 -127.48
N ASP A 394 -110.23 14.48 -126.86
CA ASP A 394 -111.18 13.59 -127.55
C ASP A 394 -112.48 14.34 -127.92
N GLN A 395 -112.97 15.24 -127.06
CA GLN A 395 -114.08 16.15 -127.37
C GLN A 395 -113.74 17.09 -128.55
N LEU A 396 -112.55 17.68 -128.59
CA LEU A 396 -112.09 18.52 -129.70
C LEU A 396 -112.04 17.74 -131.02
N SER A 397 -111.56 16.49 -131.00
CA SER A 397 -111.59 15.61 -132.18
C SER A 397 -113.03 15.32 -132.66
N THR A 398 -113.97 15.17 -131.73
CA THR A 398 -115.39 14.95 -132.02
C THR A 398 -116.04 16.20 -132.63
N ILE A 399 -115.71 17.39 -132.12
CA ILE A 399 -116.14 18.68 -132.68
C ILE A 399 -115.57 18.88 -134.10
N ALA A 400 -114.31 18.50 -134.35
CA ALA A 400 -113.71 18.57 -135.69
C ALA A 400 -114.47 17.68 -136.69
N ARG A 401 -114.87 16.47 -136.29
CA ARG A 401 -115.69 15.55 -137.11
C ARG A 401 -117.07 16.14 -137.43
N ILE A 402 -117.80 16.65 -136.44
CA ILE A 402 -119.12 17.26 -136.64
C ILE A 402 -119.05 18.48 -137.58
N ASN A 403 -117.98 19.28 -137.51
CA ASN A 403 -117.75 20.40 -138.43
C ASN A 403 -117.47 19.97 -139.88
N ALA A 404 -116.93 18.76 -140.11
CA ALA A 404 -116.79 18.19 -141.45
C ALA A 404 -118.16 17.72 -141.99
N GLU A 405 -118.92 16.97 -141.17
CA GLU A 405 -120.26 16.48 -141.49
C GLU A 405 -121.23 17.65 -141.83
N GLN A 406 -121.15 18.78 -141.11
CA GLN A 406 -121.92 19.99 -141.44
C GLN A 406 -121.55 20.61 -142.80
N LYS A 407 -120.26 20.67 -143.16
CA LYS A 407 -119.82 21.21 -144.46
C LYS A 407 -120.35 20.38 -145.63
N GLU A 408 -120.35 19.06 -145.50
CA GLU A 408 -120.89 18.14 -146.52
C GLU A 408 -122.43 18.26 -146.64
N THR A 409 -123.12 18.46 -145.51
CA THR A 409 -124.58 18.69 -145.46
C THR A 409 -124.98 20.00 -146.18
N ILE A 410 -124.18 21.07 -146.06
CA ILE A 410 -124.41 22.33 -146.77
C ILE A 410 -124.23 22.14 -148.29
N LEU A 411 -123.19 21.42 -148.70
CA LEU A 411 -122.83 21.18 -150.10
C LEU A 411 -123.88 20.35 -150.84
N THR A 412 -124.40 19.30 -150.18
CA THR A 412 -125.48 18.45 -150.71
C THR A 412 -126.82 19.19 -150.77
N SER A 413 -127.16 19.98 -149.76
CA SER A 413 -128.36 20.84 -149.74
C SER A 413 -128.40 21.81 -150.93
N HIS A 414 -127.29 22.51 -151.22
CA HIS A 414 -127.19 23.43 -152.36
C HIS A 414 -127.41 22.70 -153.71
N LYS A 415 -126.90 21.48 -153.84
CA LYS A 415 -127.02 20.64 -155.05
C LYS A 415 -128.46 20.18 -155.30
N PHE A 416 -129.21 19.84 -154.23
CA PHE A 416 -130.63 19.49 -154.32
C PHE A 416 -131.49 20.67 -154.80
N ARG A 417 -131.22 21.86 -154.26
CA ARG A 417 -131.96 23.11 -154.55
C ARG A 417 -131.89 23.56 -156.02
N LEU A 418 -130.81 23.23 -156.72
CA LEU A 418 -130.65 23.50 -158.16
C LEU A 418 -131.48 22.55 -159.04
N ASN A 419 -131.57 21.28 -158.66
CA ASN A 419 -132.33 20.28 -159.43
C ASN A 419 -133.84 20.54 -159.37
N GLN A 420 -134.38 20.97 -158.23
CA GLN A 420 -135.79 21.36 -158.08
C GLN A 420 -136.21 22.42 -159.13
N ARG A 421 -135.42 23.49 -159.27
CA ARG A 421 -135.65 24.59 -160.24
C ARG A 421 -135.51 24.20 -161.72
N MET A 422 -135.07 22.98 -162.02
CA MET A 422 -135.10 22.41 -163.37
C MET A 422 -136.28 21.47 -163.61
N ALA A 423 -136.86 20.88 -162.56
CA ALA A 423 -138.10 20.12 -162.66
C ALA A 423 -139.32 21.04 -162.84
N GLU A 424 -139.39 22.13 -162.05
CA GLU A 424 -140.49 23.11 -162.08
C GLU A 424 -140.71 23.68 -163.49
N ARG A 425 -139.67 24.24 -164.12
CA ARG A 425 -139.75 24.79 -165.49
C ARG A 425 -140.13 23.77 -166.57
N LYS A 426 -139.86 22.47 -166.36
CA LYS A 426 -140.22 21.41 -167.31
C LYS A 426 -141.69 20.97 -167.20
N MET A 427 -142.37 21.28 -166.09
CA MET A 427 -143.82 21.07 -165.96
C MET A 427 -144.60 22.19 -166.64
N GLU A 428 -144.13 23.44 -166.51
CA GLU A 428 -144.76 24.64 -167.11
C GLU A 428 -144.91 24.52 -168.63
N GLU A 429 -143.82 24.19 -169.35
CA GLU A 429 -143.85 23.99 -170.82
C GLU A 429 -144.78 22.83 -171.26
N LEU A 430 -145.02 21.86 -170.36
CA LEU A 430 -145.80 20.66 -170.65
C LEU A 430 -147.31 20.96 -170.55
N ALA A 431 -147.72 21.74 -169.54
CA ALA A 431 -149.09 22.23 -169.39
C ALA A 431 -149.56 23.05 -170.60
N GLU A 432 -148.78 24.05 -171.01
CA GLU A 432 -149.12 24.96 -172.12
C GLU A 432 -149.04 24.30 -173.52
N LYS A 433 -148.56 23.05 -173.57
CA LYS A 433 -148.53 22.18 -174.75
C LYS A 433 -149.68 21.17 -174.79
N VAL A 434 -150.21 20.76 -173.64
CA VAL A 434 -151.45 19.97 -173.53
C VAL A 434 -152.67 20.84 -173.86
N LYS A 435 -152.74 22.06 -173.32
CA LYS A 435 -153.83 23.03 -173.51
C LYS A 435 -154.18 23.26 -174.99
N ARG A 436 -153.18 23.65 -175.81
CA ARG A 436 -153.34 23.83 -177.27
C ARG A 436 -153.76 22.56 -178.01
N LYS A 437 -153.30 21.38 -177.59
CA LYS A 437 -153.73 20.09 -178.18
C LYS A 437 -155.20 19.75 -177.93
N MET A 438 -155.80 20.21 -176.82
CA MET A 438 -157.23 19.99 -176.59
C MET A 438 -158.09 20.84 -177.55
N GLU A 439 -157.72 22.10 -177.78
CA GLU A 439 -158.42 23.01 -178.69
C GLU A 439 -158.44 22.49 -180.14
N ASP A 440 -157.31 21.94 -180.61
CA ASP A 440 -157.23 21.30 -181.94
C ASP A 440 -158.05 20.01 -182.04
N ASN A 441 -158.05 19.17 -181.00
CA ASN A 441 -158.81 17.91 -181.02
C ASN A 441 -160.33 18.13 -181.09
N ILE A 442 -160.85 19.18 -180.42
CA ILE A 442 -162.27 19.57 -180.50
C ILE A 442 -162.65 19.97 -181.94
N ARG A 443 -161.73 20.62 -182.65
CA ARG A 443 -161.86 20.97 -184.08
C ARG A 443 -161.92 19.72 -184.98
N LEU A 444 -161.06 18.73 -184.70
CA LEU A 444 -160.81 17.58 -185.56
C LEU A 444 -161.83 16.43 -185.37
N LEU A 445 -162.40 16.29 -184.17
CA LEU A 445 -163.47 15.33 -183.87
C LEU A 445 -164.72 15.56 -184.72
N HIS A 446 -165.10 16.83 -184.92
CA HIS A 446 -166.23 17.23 -185.77
C HIS A 446 -166.09 16.79 -187.24
N GLN A 447 -164.86 16.60 -187.74
CA GLN A 447 -164.63 16.12 -189.10
C GLN A 447 -164.52 14.58 -189.18
N ARG A 448 -163.94 13.92 -188.17
CA ARG A 448 -163.67 12.47 -188.23
C ARG A 448 -164.91 11.59 -188.12
N ILE A 449 -165.96 12.04 -187.43
CA ILE A 449 -167.24 11.32 -187.37
C ILE A 449 -167.80 11.11 -188.79
N HIS A 450 -167.58 12.06 -189.71
CA HIS A 450 -168.12 12.06 -191.06
C HIS A 450 -167.45 11.06 -192.04
N VAL A 451 -166.39 10.36 -191.62
CA VAL A 451 -165.54 9.52 -192.52
C VAL A 451 -165.44 8.06 -192.06
N ALA A 452 -165.53 7.79 -190.76
CA ALA A 452 -165.22 6.47 -190.21
C ALA A 452 -166.20 5.34 -190.63
N GLU A 453 -167.42 5.68 -191.04
CA GLU A 453 -168.48 4.72 -191.37
C GLU A 453 -168.25 3.98 -192.71
N GLN A 454 -167.26 4.37 -193.52
CA GLN A 454 -167.19 3.98 -194.94
C GLN A 454 -166.23 2.81 -195.28
N LEU A 455 -165.34 2.36 -194.38
CA LEU A 455 -164.10 1.65 -194.78
C LEU A 455 -163.80 0.28 -194.13
N ASN A 456 -164.67 -0.24 -193.25
CA ASN A 456 -164.27 -1.30 -192.30
C ASN A 456 -164.14 -2.76 -192.83
N ASN A 457 -164.67 -3.10 -194.01
CA ASN A 457 -165.15 -4.48 -194.26
C ASN A 457 -164.31 -5.40 -195.18
N GLU A 458 -163.11 -5.03 -195.67
CA GLU A 458 -162.51 -5.72 -196.83
C GLU A 458 -161.42 -6.79 -196.60
N ASN A 459 -160.63 -6.79 -195.51
CA ASN A 459 -159.28 -7.41 -195.55
C ASN A 459 -158.95 -8.45 -194.44
N LYS A 460 -158.62 -9.71 -194.79
CA LYS A 460 -158.56 -10.85 -193.82
C LYS A 460 -157.54 -12.00 -194.06
N ASN A 461 -156.81 -12.08 -195.18
CA ASN A 461 -156.68 -13.39 -195.87
C ASN A 461 -155.32 -14.17 -195.93
N SER A 462 -154.21 -13.88 -195.22
CA SER A 462 -152.96 -14.69 -195.39
C SER A 462 -151.93 -14.75 -194.23
N CYS A 463 -151.32 -15.93 -194.01
CA CYS A 463 -150.12 -16.23 -193.19
C CYS A 463 -149.73 -17.74 -193.30
N LYS A 464 -148.43 -18.15 -193.28
CA LYS A 464 -148.04 -19.58 -192.96
C LYS A 464 -146.56 -20.02 -192.73
N LEU A 465 -145.57 -19.65 -193.54
CA LEU A 465 -144.58 -20.67 -194.02
C LEU A 465 -143.07 -20.47 -193.68
N THR A 466 -142.54 -21.06 -192.60
CA THR A 466 -141.08 -21.08 -192.25
C THR A 466 -140.69 -22.30 -191.36
N LYS A 467 -139.70 -23.17 -191.71
CA LYS A 467 -139.41 -24.38 -190.86
C LYS A 467 -138.04 -25.17 -190.91
N MET A 468 -136.97 -24.81 -191.64
CA MET A 468 -135.82 -25.74 -191.89
C MET A 468 -134.42 -25.09 -191.94
N ARG A 469 -133.41 -25.46 -191.09
CA ARG A 469 -131.94 -25.25 -191.36
C ARG A 469 -130.79 -25.76 -190.40
N TYR A 470 -130.95 -26.69 -189.44
CA TYR A 470 -130.10 -26.67 -188.22
C TYR A 470 -128.74 -27.45 -188.09
N GLU A 471 -128.33 -28.39 -188.96
CA GLU A 471 -127.69 -29.65 -188.47
C GLU A 471 -126.18 -29.97 -188.70
N GLN A 472 -125.29 -29.06 -189.12
CA GLN A 472 -123.84 -29.35 -189.35
C GLN A 472 -122.94 -28.28 -188.70
N GLU A 473 -121.71 -28.52 -188.19
CA GLU A 473 -120.81 -29.69 -188.17
C GLU A 473 -119.78 -29.56 -187.01
N ASN A 474 -119.20 -30.64 -186.45
CA ASN A 474 -118.52 -30.56 -185.13
C ASN A 474 -117.44 -31.64 -184.79
N LYS A 475 -116.53 -32.08 -185.70
CA LYS A 475 -115.66 -33.25 -185.35
C LYS A 475 -114.31 -33.50 -186.06
N ILE A 476 -113.45 -32.50 -186.27
CA ILE A 476 -112.05 -32.70 -186.77
C ILE A 476 -111.08 -31.79 -185.98
N LEU A 477 -110.43 -32.16 -184.87
CA LEU A 477 -110.18 -33.44 -184.18
C LEU A 477 -109.10 -34.33 -184.84
N GLY A 478 -108.02 -34.64 -184.11
CA GLY A 478 -107.31 -35.91 -184.30
C GLY A 478 -105.82 -35.95 -183.96
N GLU A 479 -105.00 -35.14 -184.64
CA GLU A 479 -103.63 -35.54 -184.97
C GLU A 479 -102.62 -34.37 -184.95
N LYS A 480 -101.33 -34.53 -184.61
CA LYS A 480 -100.58 -35.58 -183.88
C LYS A 480 -99.22 -34.96 -183.48
N VAL A 481 -98.87 -34.97 -182.19
CA VAL A 481 -97.48 -34.71 -181.72
C VAL A 481 -96.91 -35.97 -181.03
N ALA A 482 -97.45 -37.14 -181.40
CA ALA A 482 -96.68 -38.39 -181.32
C ALA A 482 -95.61 -38.34 -182.43
N PHE A 483 -94.41 -38.88 -182.27
CA PHE A 483 -94.07 -40.05 -181.47
C PHE A 483 -92.58 -40.01 -181.08
N TYR A 484 -92.28 -39.75 -179.79
CA TYR A 484 -91.22 -40.32 -178.93
C TYR A 484 -89.73 -40.32 -179.44
N GLU A 485 -88.68 -40.49 -178.63
CA GLU A 485 -88.52 -41.31 -177.43
C GLU A 485 -87.56 -40.72 -176.36
N ASN A 486 -87.92 -40.98 -175.09
CA ASN A 486 -87.02 -41.32 -173.96
C ASN A 486 -86.06 -40.20 -173.45
N GLU A 487 -86.44 -39.20 -172.63
CA GLU A 487 -87.08 -39.20 -171.28
C GLU A 487 -86.07 -39.44 -170.13
N LEU A 488 -85.96 -38.64 -169.05
CA LEU A 488 -86.40 -37.26 -168.72
C LEU A 488 -85.55 -36.77 -167.50
N GLU A 489 -84.92 -35.60 -167.34
CA GLU A 489 -84.41 -34.52 -168.21
C GLU A 489 -84.94 -33.07 -167.94
N LYS A 490 -84.01 -32.15 -167.60
CA LYS A 490 -84.04 -30.65 -167.73
C LYS A 490 -85.03 -29.81 -166.87
N LEU A 491 -84.80 -28.49 -166.62
CA LEU A 491 -83.59 -27.64 -166.47
C LEU A 491 -83.99 -26.24 -165.92
N LYS A 492 -82.99 -25.44 -165.45
CA LYS A 492 -83.00 -23.95 -165.30
C LYS A 492 -84.00 -23.37 -164.26
N GLY A 493 -83.87 -22.12 -163.80
CA GLY A 493 -83.09 -20.93 -164.25
C GLY A 493 -84.06 -19.80 -164.68
N ASP A 494 -83.72 -18.51 -164.75
CA ASP A 494 -82.44 -17.77 -164.65
C ASP A 494 -82.69 -16.27 -164.31
N ALA A 495 -81.68 -15.56 -163.76
CA ALA A 495 -81.49 -14.08 -163.76
C ALA A 495 -82.61 -13.19 -163.14
N THR A 496 -82.58 -11.84 -162.98
CA THR A 496 -81.68 -10.66 -163.25
C THR A 496 -81.96 -9.62 -162.13
N ASP A 497 -81.14 -8.67 -161.62
CA ASP A 497 -79.70 -8.29 -161.56
C ASP A 497 -79.54 -7.52 -160.20
N SER A 498 -78.69 -6.53 -159.83
CA SER A 498 -77.61 -5.65 -160.35
C SER A 498 -76.84 -5.14 -159.09
N GLU A 499 -75.51 -5.08 -158.99
CA GLU A 499 -74.57 -4.00 -159.42
C GLU A 499 -75.00 -2.56 -158.99
N VAL A 500 -74.22 -1.78 -158.21
CA VAL A 500 -72.96 -1.09 -158.62
C VAL A 500 -72.02 -0.64 -157.45
N THR A 501 -70.73 -1.06 -157.51
CA THR A 501 -69.42 -0.45 -157.07
C THR A 501 -69.02 -0.01 -155.62
N HIS A 502 -67.87 -0.59 -155.16
CA HIS A 502 -66.63 0.02 -154.56
C HIS A 502 -66.64 0.79 -153.19
N SER A 503 -65.56 0.91 -152.38
CA SER A 503 -64.23 0.22 -152.14
C SER A 503 -63.46 0.98 -151.00
N PRO A 504 -62.19 0.67 -150.61
CA PRO A 504 -61.59 -0.41 -149.79
C PRO A 504 -61.49 -0.04 -148.26
N VAL A 505 -61.21 -0.87 -147.23
CA VAL A 505 -60.32 -2.06 -146.96
C VAL A 505 -58.89 -1.72 -146.46
N ILE A 506 -58.32 -2.61 -145.61
CA ILE A 506 -56.99 -2.68 -144.93
C ILE A 506 -56.98 -2.17 -143.45
N ASP A 507 -56.21 -2.70 -142.47
CA ASP A 507 -55.80 -4.07 -141.99
C ASP A 507 -55.02 -3.87 -140.62
N LEU A 508 -54.37 -4.77 -139.85
CA LEU A 508 -54.09 -6.23 -139.82
C LEU A 508 -53.83 -6.72 -138.35
N LYS A 509 -53.64 -8.04 -138.17
CA LYS A 509 -53.11 -8.81 -137.00
C LYS A 509 -51.55 -8.70 -136.88
N GLY A 510 -50.80 -9.30 -135.93
CA GLY A 510 -51.05 -10.13 -134.72
C GLY A 510 -49.97 -11.23 -134.49
N PHE A 511 -50.08 -12.01 -133.39
CA PHE A 511 -49.41 -13.30 -133.05
C PHE A 511 -47.98 -13.38 -132.41
N GLU A 512 -47.90 -14.19 -131.31
CA GLU A 512 -46.97 -15.30 -130.90
C GLU A 512 -45.49 -15.43 -131.38
N PHE A 513 -44.59 -16.25 -130.79
CA PHE A 513 -44.33 -16.82 -129.43
C PHE A 513 -43.06 -17.72 -129.50
N GLU A 514 -42.01 -17.52 -128.66
CA GLU A 514 -40.91 -18.46 -128.29
C GLU A 514 -39.90 -17.69 -127.38
N SER A 515 -39.13 -18.16 -126.39
CA SER A 515 -38.77 -19.45 -125.75
C SER A 515 -37.31 -19.92 -125.94
N ALA A 516 -36.68 -20.23 -124.78
CA ALA A 516 -35.45 -21.02 -124.60
C ALA A 516 -34.06 -20.47 -125.06
N LEU A 517 -33.49 -19.51 -124.32
CA LEU A 517 -32.03 -19.37 -124.11
C LEU A 517 -31.73 -18.38 -122.95
N ASN A 518 -31.29 -18.88 -121.77
CA ASN A 518 -30.55 -18.18 -120.70
C ASN A 518 -30.41 -19.04 -119.42
N GLY A 519 -29.73 -20.20 -119.55
CA GLY A 519 -29.63 -21.20 -118.47
C GLY A 519 -28.43 -21.06 -117.51
N LEU A 520 -27.59 -20.02 -117.63
CA LEU A 520 -26.25 -19.99 -117.03
C LEU A 520 -26.05 -18.91 -115.94
N ASP A 521 -26.61 -17.70 -116.12
CA ASP A 521 -26.36 -16.57 -115.20
C ASP A 521 -26.93 -16.77 -113.79
N ALA A 522 -27.98 -17.59 -113.65
CA ALA A 522 -28.63 -17.87 -112.37
C ALA A 522 -27.77 -18.67 -111.37
N ALA A 523 -26.64 -19.25 -111.82
CA ALA A 523 -25.73 -20.01 -110.97
C ALA A 523 -24.64 -19.13 -110.32
N VAL A 524 -24.15 -18.10 -111.03
CA VAL A 524 -23.06 -17.23 -110.54
C VAL A 524 -23.53 -16.35 -109.39
N ALA A 525 -24.70 -15.72 -109.54
CA ALA A 525 -25.27 -14.81 -108.54
C ALA A 525 -25.38 -15.44 -107.13
N LYS A 526 -25.72 -16.73 -107.05
CA LYS A 526 -25.84 -17.46 -105.77
C LYS A 526 -24.51 -17.77 -105.07
N VAL A 527 -23.38 -17.67 -105.77
CA VAL A 527 -22.05 -17.89 -105.18
C VAL A 527 -21.47 -16.59 -104.62
N GLU A 528 -21.64 -15.48 -105.35
CA GLU A 528 -21.28 -14.13 -104.86
C GLU A 528 -22.07 -13.76 -103.59
N GLU A 529 -23.40 -13.96 -103.58
CA GLU A 529 -24.27 -13.62 -102.45
C GLU A 529 -23.94 -14.45 -101.18
N HIS A 530 -23.66 -15.75 -101.35
CA HIS A 530 -23.21 -16.59 -100.23
C HIS A 530 -21.80 -16.19 -99.73
N ARG A 531 -20.90 -15.74 -100.61
CA ARG A 531 -19.57 -15.25 -100.22
C ARG A 531 -19.68 -14.01 -99.33
N GLU A 532 -20.51 -13.04 -99.70
CA GLU A 532 -20.70 -11.82 -98.91
C GLU A 532 -21.43 -12.10 -97.58
N CYS A 533 -22.42 -13.00 -97.58
CA CYS A 533 -23.04 -13.51 -96.35
C CYS A 533 -22.03 -14.15 -95.38
N VAL A 534 -21.16 -15.03 -95.88
CA VAL A 534 -20.11 -15.68 -95.05
C VAL A 534 -19.09 -14.66 -94.55
N VAL A 535 -18.64 -13.71 -95.38
CA VAL A 535 -17.69 -12.66 -94.97
C VAL A 535 -18.30 -11.74 -93.90
N ASN A 536 -19.56 -11.36 -94.02
CA ASN A 536 -20.26 -10.58 -92.98
C ASN A 536 -20.40 -11.36 -91.67
N ASN A 537 -20.76 -12.65 -91.72
CA ASN A 537 -20.85 -13.49 -90.53
C ASN A 537 -19.48 -13.69 -89.85
N VAL A 538 -18.42 -13.97 -90.62
CA VAL A 538 -17.04 -14.06 -90.11
C VAL A 538 -16.56 -12.74 -89.52
N SER A 539 -16.91 -11.61 -90.13
CA SER A 539 -16.56 -10.28 -89.61
C SER A 539 -17.27 -9.99 -88.29
N LYS A 540 -18.57 -10.33 -88.18
CA LYS A 540 -19.33 -10.22 -86.94
C LYS A 540 -18.74 -11.10 -85.84
N MET A 541 -18.44 -12.36 -86.13
CA MET A 541 -17.77 -13.28 -85.20
C MET A 541 -16.38 -12.77 -84.78
N LEU A 542 -15.62 -12.13 -85.69
CA LEU A 542 -14.33 -11.52 -85.36
C LEU A 542 -14.48 -10.36 -84.37
N TYR A 543 -15.50 -9.50 -84.52
CA TYR A 543 -15.81 -8.46 -83.54
C TYR A 543 -16.25 -9.03 -82.20
N GLU A 544 -17.12 -10.05 -82.19
CA GLU A 544 -17.57 -10.74 -80.97
C GLU A 544 -16.39 -11.41 -80.22
N VAL A 545 -15.47 -12.08 -80.95
CA VAL A 545 -14.25 -12.69 -80.39
C VAL A 545 -13.25 -11.63 -79.91
N GLN A 546 -13.07 -10.52 -80.63
CA GLN A 546 -12.16 -9.45 -80.20
C GLN A 546 -12.71 -8.71 -78.97
N PHE A 547 -14.03 -8.49 -78.88
CA PHE A 547 -14.70 -7.99 -77.68
C PHE A 547 -14.51 -8.95 -76.50
N ALA A 548 -14.77 -10.24 -76.66
CA ALA A 548 -14.58 -11.23 -75.61
C ALA A 548 -13.11 -11.30 -75.13
N LYS A 549 -12.16 -11.21 -76.05
CA LYS A 549 -10.71 -11.16 -75.77
C LYS A 549 -10.31 -9.91 -74.98
N ASP A 550 -10.86 -8.74 -75.29
CA ASP A 550 -10.55 -7.52 -74.55
C ASP A 550 -11.29 -7.45 -73.20
N TRP A 551 -12.51 -7.98 -73.10
CA TRP A 551 -13.19 -8.21 -71.83
C TRP A 551 -12.38 -9.15 -70.92
N ILE A 552 -11.84 -10.26 -71.46
CA ILE A 552 -10.94 -11.17 -70.74
C ILE A 552 -9.65 -10.46 -70.30
N LYS A 553 -9.09 -9.52 -71.06
CA LYS A 553 -7.92 -8.74 -70.60
C LYS A 553 -8.26 -7.88 -69.38
N THR A 554 -9.35 -7.10 -69.46
CA THR A 554 -9.79 -6.24 -68.36
C THR A 554 -10.09 -7.05 -67.11
N MET A 555 -10.87 -8.12 -67.27
CA MET A 555 -11.21 -9.06 -66.18
C MET A 555 -9.95 -9.70 -65.57
N ASN A 556 -8.90 -10.03 -66.35
CA ASN A 556 -7.64 -10.54 -65.80
C ASN A 556 -6.84 -9.49 -65.00
N VAL A 557 -6.94 -8.20 -65.35
CA VAL A 557 -6.32 -7.11 -64.57
C VAL A 557 -7.09 -6.90 -63.26
N GLU A 558 -8.42 -6.86 -63.32
CA GLU A 558 -9.30 -6.75 -62.14
C GLU A 558 -9.13 -7.96 -61.21
N MET A 559 -9.12 -9.18 -61.76
CA MET A 559 -8.85 -10.43 -61.04
C MET A 559 -7.48 -10.42 -60.37
N LYS A 560 -6.46 -9.83 -61.00
CA LYS A 560 -5.14 -9.67 -60.38
C LYS A 560 -5.17 -8.65 -59.25
N GLN A 561 -5.78 -7.48 -59.44
CA GLN A 561 -5.92 -6.48 -58.36
C GLN A 561 -6.71 -7.04 -57.18
N LEU A 562 -7.77 -7.81 -57.43
CA LEU A 562 -8.55 -8.51 -56.41
C LEU A 562 -7.70 -9.58 -55.69
N LYS A 563 -6.89 -10.34 -56.42
CA LYS A 563 -5.92 -11.31 -55.87
C LYS A 563 -4.90 -10.63 -54.96
N ASP A 564 -4.26 -9.56 -55.43
CA ASP A 564 -3.28 -8.78 -54.67
C ASP A 564 -3.92 -8.18 -53.38
N ASN A 565 -5.17 -7.69 -53.47
CA ASN A 565 -5.94 -7.20 -52.32
C ASN A 565 -6.32 -8.32 -51.32
N VAL A 566 -6.72 -9.50 -51.79
CA VAL A 566 -7.04 -10.65 -50.94
C VAL A 566 -5.79 -11.16 -50.22
N ASP A 567 -4.65 -11.21 -50.91
CA ASP A 567 -3.38 -11.63 -50.30
C ASP A 567 -2.91 -10.63 -49.24
N TYR A 568 -3.04 -9.31 -49.50
CA TYR A 568 -2.82 -8.26 -48.49
C TYR A 568 -3.73 -8.43 -47.26
N LEU A 569 -5.04 -8.54 -47.46
CA LEU A 569 -6.01 -8.71 -46.36
C LEU A 569 -5.76 -9.99 -45.56
N THR A 570 -5.32 -11.07 -46.22
CA THR A 570 -4.92 -12.32 -45.56
C THR A 570 -3.70 -12.10 -44.66
N THR A 571 -2.65 -11.41 -45.14
CA THR A 571 -1.49 -11.10 -44.27
C THR A 571 -1.84 -10.18 -43.11
N LEU A 572 -2.75 -9.22 -43.30
CA LEU A 572 -3.23 -8.33 -42.25
C LEU A 572 -4.08 -9.08 -41.21
N LEU A 573 -4.90 -10.04 -41.64
CA LEU A 573 -5.68 -10.90 -40.76
C LEU A 573 -4.76 -11.77 -39.89
N ASN A 574 -3.78 -12.46 -40.48
CA ASN A 574 -2.84 -13.30 -39.74
C ASN A 574 -2.07 -12.48 -38.68
N GLN A 575 -1.62 -11.26 -39.01
CA GLN A 575 -0.99 -10.35 -38.04
C GLN A 575 -1.94 -9.92 -36.91
N LYS A 576 -3.25 -9.90 -37.14
CA LYS A 576 -4.26 -9.60 -36.11
C LYS A 576 -4.57 -10.81 -35.25
N GLU A 577 -4.60 -12.02 -35.81
CA GLU A 577 -4.72 -13.27 -35.06
C GLU A 577 -3.51 -13.49 -34.14
N GLU A 578 -2.28 -13.23 -34.61
CA GLU A 578 -1.06 -13.24 -33.78
C GLU A 578 -1.14 -12.22 -32.63
N GLN A 579 -1.60 -11.00 -32.91
CA GLN A 579 -1.80 -9.97 -31.87
C GLN A 579 -2.89 -10.37 -30.87
N GLU A 580 -3.97 -11.03 -31.32
CA GLU A 580 -5.02 -11.53 -30.45
C GLU A 580 -4.52 -12.66 -29.54
N LEU A 581 -3.76 -13.62 -30.08
CA LEU A 581 -3.14 -14.70 -29.29
C LEU A 581 -2.21 -14.15 -28.20
N LEU A 582 -1.36 -13.17 -28.54
CA LEU A 582 -0.48 -12.49 -27.58
C LEU A 582 -1.23 -11.66 -26.53
N LEU A 583 -2.44 -11.20 -26.83
CA LEU A 583 -3.31 -10.52 -25.85
C LEU A 583 -4.05 -11.54 -24.97
N ARG A 584 -4.52 -12.67 -25.53
CA ARG A 584 -5.17 -13.76 -24.79
C ARG A 584 -4.24 -14.39 -23.76
N ASP A 585 -2.98 -14.64 -24.12
CA ASP A 585 -1.97 -15.14 -23.17
C ASP A 585 -1.73 -14.14 -22.02
N LYS A 586 -1.59 -12.84 -22.34
CA LYS A 586 -1.45 -11.79 -21.31
C LYS A 586 -2.66 -11.70 -20.38
N VAL A 587 -3.88 -11.80 -20.92
CA VAL A 587 -5.11 -11.82 -20.11
C VAL A 587 -5.14 -13.04 -19.20
N TRP A 588 -4.83 -14.24 -19.71
CA TRP A 588 -4.79 -15.47 -18.90
C TRP A 588 -3.76 -15.40 -17.77
N ASN A 589 -2.56 -14.89 -18.04
CA ASN A 589 -1.53 -14.66 -17.02
C ASN A 589 -1.99 -13.64 -15.96
N LEU A 590 -2.66 -12.55 -16.37
CA LEU A 590 -3.21 -11.56 -15.45
C LEU A 590 -4.34 -12.14 -14.59
N GLU A 591 -5.28 -12.88 -15.17
CA GLU A 591 -6.36 -13.59 -14.46
C GLU A 591 -5.79 -14.55 -13.40
N ALA A 592 -4.74 -15.30 -13.73
CA ALA A 592 -4.03 -16.16 -12.78
C ALA A 592 -3.42 -15.37 -11.62
N THR A 593 -2.77 -14.22 -11.88
CA THR A 593 -2.23 -13.36 -10.82
C THR A 593 -3.32 -12.75 -9.92
N VAL A 594 -4.43 -12.28 -10.50
CA VAL A 594 -5.58 -11.71 -9.77
C VAL A 594 -6.27 -12.78 -8.93
N SER A 595 -6.37 -14.02 -9.43
CA SER A 595 -6.92 -15.14 -8.66
C SER A 595 -6.05 -15.48 -7.44
N LYS A 596 -4.72 -15.48 -7.60
CA LYS A 596 -3.76 -15.68 -6.50
C LYS A 596 -3.83 -14.55 -5.46
N GLU A 597 -3.81 -13.29 -5.91
CA GLU A 597 -3.92 -12.11 -5.04
C GLU A 597 -5.27 -12.10 -4.29
N GLY A 598 -6.37 -12.47 -4.95
CA GLY A 598 -7.68 -12.61 -4.32
C GLY A 598 -7.70 -13.64 -3.18
N GLY A 599 -7.00 -14.77 -3.36
CA GLY A 599 -6.82 -15.77 -2.30
C GLY A 599 -5.95 -15.29 -1.13
N GLU A 600 -4.85 -14.59 -1.43
CA GLU A 600 -3.97 -13.99 -0.40
C GLU A 600 -4.69 -12.89 0.39
N LYS A 601 -5.46 -12.04 -0.29
CA LYS A 601 -6.31 -11.01 0.31
C LYS A 601 -7.40 -11.61 1.20
N LEU A 602 -8.05 -12.71 0.78
CA LEU A 602 -9.04 -13.42 1.60
C LEU A 602 -8.39 -13.99 2.89
N ASN A 603 -7.19 -14.54 2.78
CA ASN A 603 -6.43 -15.03 3.93
C ASN A 603 -6.04 -13.89 4.89
N LEU A 604 -5.62 -12.73 4.38
CA LEU A 604 -5.35 -11.53 5.16
C LEU A 604 -6.61 -11.00 5.87
N THR A 605 -7.75 -10.90 5.17
CA THR A 605 -9.03 -10.51 5.80
C THR A 605 -9.44 -11.49 6.89
N ASN A 606 -9.24 -12.80 6.71
CA ASN A 606 -9.49 -13.81 7.75
C ASN A 606 -8.54 -13.67 8.96
N ALA A 607 -7.28 -13.27 8.76
CA ALA A 607 -6.36 -12.99 9.85
C ALA A 607 -6.73 -11.71 10.62
N VAL A 608 -7.11 -10.63 9.93
CA VAL A 608 -7.59 -9.38 10.54
C VAL A 608 -8.86 -9.64 11.37
N ASN A 609 -9.84 -10.36 10.82
CA ASN A 609 -11.06 -10.79 11.53
C ASN A 609 -10.76 -11.62 12.80
N GLN A 610 -9.62 -12.31 12.89
CA GLN A 610 -9.19 -13.00 14.10
C GLN A 610 -8.47 -12.07 15.09
N LEU A 611 -7.73 -11.07 14.62
CA LEU A 611 -7.09 -10.06 15.46
C LEU A 611 -8.13 -9.14 16.11
N GLU A 612 -9.12 -8.64 15.36
CA GLU A 612 -10.26 -7.87 15.90
C GLU A 612 -10.98 -8.63 17.03
N LYS A 613 -11.25 -9.93 16.82
CA LYS A 613 -11.86 -10.82 17.83
C LYS A 613 -10.96 -11.12 19.03
N LYS A 614 -9.65 -10.80 18.97
CA LYS A 614 -8.73 -10.81 20.13
C LYS A 614 -8.69 -9.44 20.80
N VAL A 615 -8.60 -8.36 20.02
CA VAL A 615 -8.63 -6.97 20.52
C VAL A 615 -9.90 -6.71 21.32
N GLY A 616 -11.09 -6.97 20.78
CA GLY A 616 -12.36 -6.78 21.51
C GLY A 616 -12.52 -7.64 22.78
N LYS A 617 -11.76 -8.72 22.92
CA LYS A 617 -11.67 -9.49 24.19
C LYS A 617 -10.73 -8.81 25.18
N LEU A 618 -9.58 -8.31 24.72
CA LEU A 618 -8.64 -7.58 25.56
C LEU A 618 -9.23 -6.25 26.05
N GLU A 619 -9.94 -5.52 25.18
CA GLU A 619 -10.68 -4.30 25.53
C GLU A 619 -11.74 -4.56 26.62
N LYS A 620 -12.53 -5.64 26.47
CA LYS A 620 -13.51 -6.02 27.49
C LYS A 620 -12.82 -6.36 28.82
N ASN A 621 -11.76 -7.18 28.78
CA ASN A 621 -11.02 -7.57 29.98
C ASN A 621 -10.35 -6.36 30.67
N LEU A 622 -9.87 -5.38 29.90
CA LEU A 622 -9.27 -4.15 30.41
C LEU A 622 -10.33 -3.28 31.08
N LYS A 623 -11.50 -3.09 30.45
CA LYS A 623 -12.62 -2.37 31.06
C LYS A 623 -13.12 -3.02 32.36
N GLU A 624 -13.20 -4.35 32.40
CA GLU A 624 -13.52 -5.10 33.63
C GLU A 624 -12.46 -4.87 34.73
N LYS A 625 -11.19 -4.69 34.37
CA LYS A 625 -10.10 -4.36 35.31
C LYS A 625 -10.14 -2.91 35.78
N ASP A 626 -10.54 -1.97 34.94
CA ASP A 626 -10.74 -0.57 35.33
C ASP A 626 -11.93 -0.43 36.30
N GLU A 627 -13.04 -1.11 36.03
CA GLU A 627 -14.21 -1.18 36.93
C GLU A 627 -13.86 -1.84 38.28
N ASP A 628 -13.05 -2.91 38.28
CA ASP A 628 -12.45 -3.51 39.49
C ASP A 628 -11.63 -2.48 40.30
N LEU A 629 -10.76 -1.73 39.61
CA LEU A 629 -9.84 -0.75 40.20
C LEU A 629 -10.58 0.46 40.79
N ASP A 630 -11.61 0.97 40.13
CA ASP A 630 -12.46 2.03 40.68
C ASP A 630 -13.22 1.54 41.93
N SER A 631 -13.73 0.30 41.91
CA SER A 631 -14.36 -0.30 43.09
C SER A 631 -13.38 -0.42 44.26
N LEU A 632 -12.10 -0.71 43.98
CA LEU A 632 -11.03 -0.76 44.98
C LEU A 632 -10.61 0.64 45.44
N GLY A 633 -10.69 1.63 44.54
CA GLY A 633 -10.54 3.05 44.82
C GLY A 633 -11.56 3.53 45.87
N GLU A 634 -12.85 3.23 45.67
CA GLU A 634 -13.88 3.57 46.66
C GLU A 634 -13.71 2.82 47.99
N LYS A 635 -13.38 1.52 47.96
CA LYS A 635 -13.09 0.76 49.19
C LYS A 635 -11.93 1.38 49.99
N LYS A 636 -10.90 1.89 49.31
CA LYS A 636 -9.80 2.64 49.94
C LYS A 636 -10.25 4.02 50.45
N ARG A 637 -11.05 4.77 49.68
CA ARG A 637 -11.62 6.08 50.10
C ARG A 637 -12.50 5.93 51.34
N GLU A 638 -13.32 4.89 51.41
CA GLU A 638 -14.12 4.54 52.59
C GLU A 638 -13.23 4.19 53.80
N ALA A 639 -12.26 3.28 53.64
CA ALA A 639 -11.35 2.91 54.72
C ALA A 639 -10.58 4.12 55.31
N ILE A 640 -10.18 5.07 54.46
CA ILE A 640 -9.57 6.34 54.91
C ILE A 640 -10.58 7.19 55.69
N ARG A 641 -11.82 7.35 55.19
CA ARG A 641 -12.88 8.10 55.91
C ARG A 641 -13.19 7.49 57.28
N GLN A 642 -13.29 6.16 57.38
CA GLN A 642 -13.48 5.45 58.66
C GLN A 642 -12.28 5.66 59.61
N LEU A 643 -11.05 5.61 59.10
CA LEU A 643 -9.85 5.87 59.92
C LEU A 643 -9.81 7.31 60.44
N CYS A 644 -10.18 8.30 59.63
CA CYS A 644 -10.28 9.70 60.06
C CYS A 644 -11.27 9.88 61.22
N LEU A 645 -12.47 9.29 61.12
CA LEU A 645 -13.48 9.34 62.20
C LEU A 645 -12.96 8.73 63.51
N VAL A 646 -12.21 7.63 63.45
CA VAL A 646 -11.57 7.01 64.62
C VAL A 646 -10.50 7.94 65.21
N VAL A 647 -9.65 8.55 64.37
CA VAL A 647 -8.63 9.51 64.82
C VAL A 647 -9.26 10.73 65.48
N GLU A 648 -10.34 11.28 64.94
CA GLU A 648 -11.07 12.41 65.52
C GLU A 648 -11.72 12.04 66.87
N PHE A 649 -12.40 10.90 66.96
CA PHE A 649 -12.95 10.39 68.23
C PHE A 649 -11.87 10.22 69.32
N HIS A 650 -10.70 9.67 68.96
CA HIS A 650 -9.58 9.55 69.89
C HIS A 650 -9.01 10.93 70.27
N ARG A 651 -8.85 11.84 69.32
CA ARG A 651 -8.39 13.22 69.54
C ARG A 651 -9.30 13.96 70.52
N ASP A 652 -10.62 13.88 70.34
CA ASP A 652 -11.58 14.55 71.21
C ASP A 652 -11.69 13.92 72.60
N ARG A 653 -11.60 12.60 72.71
CA ARG A 653 -11.51 11.95 74.02
C ARG A 653 -10.21 12.34 74.75
N CYS A 654 -9.08 12.46 74.05
CA CYS A 654 -7.85 12.99 74.62
C CYS A 654 -7.99 14.47 75.04
N ASN A 655 -8.60 15.33 74.20
CA ASN A 655 -8.89 16.73 74.52
C ASN A 655 -9.78 16.86 75.77
N TYR A 656 -10.81 16.03 75.90
CA TYR A 656 -11.72 15.99 77.05
C TYR A 656 -10.99 15.57 78.35
N LEU A 657 -10.21 14.48 78.29
CA LEU A 657 -9.39 14.03 79.43
C LEU A 657 -8.35 15.09 79.83
N MET A 658 -7.73 15.77 78.86
CA MET A 658 -6.80 16.87 79.12
C MET A 658 -7.49 18.03 79.84
N LYS A 659 -8.69 18.43 79.41
CA LYS A 659 -9.52 19.47 80.07
C LYS A 659 -9.91 19.09 81.51
N LEU A 660 -10.23 17.82 81.78
CA LEU A 660 -10.47 17.34 83.14
C LEU A 660 -9.20 17.46 84.00
N VAL A 661 -8.05 17.02 83.50
CA VAL A 661 -6.77 17.07 84.24
C VAL A 661 -6.32 18.52 84.50
N THR A 662 -6.49 19.44 83.55
CA THR A 662 -6.17 20.87 83.78
C THR A 662 -7.10 21.48 84.82
N ASN A 663 -8.41 21.22 84.74
CA ASN A 663 -9.38 21.71 85.73
C ASN A 663 -9.10 21.16 87.14
N MET A 664 -8.72 19.88 87.27
CA MET A 664 -8.27 19.32 88.56
C MET A 664 -7.00 19.99 89.08
N LYS A 665 -6.02 20.32 88.22
CA LYS A 665 -4.82 21.08 88.61
C LYS A 665 -5.12 22.52 89.04
N VAL A 666 -6.09 23.18 88.41
CA VAL A 666 -6.55 24.53 88.82
C VAL A 666 -7.27 24.49 90.17
N ASN A 667 -8.16 23.52 90.39
CA ASN A 667 -8.87 23.38 91.66
C ASN A 667 -7.94 23.00 92.82
N LYS A 668 -6.83 22.27 92.56
CA LYS A 668 -5.74 22.04 93.52
C LYS A 668 -4.84 23.26 93.80
N LYS A 669 -5.05 24.39 93.11
CA LYS A 669 -4.40 25.69 93.38
C LYS A 669 -5.37 26.75 93.94
N LYS A 670 -6.61 26.35 94.30
CA LYS A 670 -7.63 27.17 94.97
C LYS A 670 -8.05 26.61 96.33
N LYS A 671 -7.22 25.71 96.87
CA LYS A 671 -7.09 25.34 98.28
C LYS A 671 -5.64 25.57 98.67
#